data_AF-A0A060XBZ3-F1
#
_entry.id   AF-A0A060XBZ3-F1
#
_cell.length_a   1.000
_cell.length_b   1.000
_cell.length_c   1.000
_cell.angle_alpha   90.00
_cell.angle_beta   90.00
_cell.angle_gamma   90.00
#
_symmetry.space_group_name_H-M   'P 1'
#
loop_
_entity.id
_entity.type
_entity.pdbx_description
1 polymer ?
#
loop_
_entity_poly.entity_id
_entity_poly.type
_entity_poly.pdbx_seq_one_letter_code
_entity_poly.pdbx_strand_id
1 'polypeptide(L)'
;MALPVGRGLFTLFSYHPVPTEPLPVPKLNLTGRAPPQNTMVDLNSGNIDVPPNMTSWSSFHNGVAAGLKIAPASQVDSAWIAYNKPKSPELANEYAGFLMALGLNGHLTKLATLNIHDYLTKGHEMTSIGLLLGVSAAKLSTMDMSITRLLSIHIPALLPPTSTELDVPHNVQVAAVVGIGLVYQGTGHRHNAEVLLAEIGRPPGPEMEYCTDRESYSLAAGLALGMVCLGHGSNLIGMSDLNVPEQLYQYMVGGHRRTHAGINREKHKSPSYQIKEGDTINVDVTCPGATLALAMIYLKTNNRSIADWLKAPDTMFLLDFIKPEFLLLRTLARCIIMWDEILPNSEWVSSNVPQIIQENIGNPVVSEDLNMETLAQAHDYIIAGACMAVGFRFAGSANSDAFDCLYKFARSFMQCLTSATATVTGHYNLQTCLSMVLLALSMVMAGSGNLKVLQLCRFLHKRTSGEMNYGFHMAHHMALGLLFLGGGRYTLSTSNSAIAALLCALYPHFPAHSTDNRYHLQALRHLGVLAAEPRLLVPVDVDTLKPCYALLDVTYKETPWYEETTVELMAPTMLPELQLLKKVKVKGPRYWELSIDMSKGTQHLESILSRDGVLYVKLRAGQLPYKDDPRGWKSLLAPNVNNRNSEVRTFKPEAISTFTSDAALVSFAEYFCKSSESVKHKRDTLALFSAILYECVTQENPEMLPTYIAIDQAVRTLEQTEMCETFALWQMRLVLELCESRVLQHRLREGAQGRGLLLSSEFLPVMKNSADGTLDCWLTDNSHVLRSYMSGQSLTEDMLSNMLACFLVYHSIPCLSKLSATHLEGSTSFPELLLKFSQLGIPVRALLRLGPLLLGTAGFWTGQLALSFVLSISLVFDDVPTIRLNDIEIRWMSAGVLLLQMIDIMISVCVVIYMLPAKLNHKLYSFGTPTWHNALIAADFQLRIQFFSQSFVLCKLQDSNFAHHSTFKKFTTFRQNIPWIHLAPHNVTEGDEQAQLPNKILCGCLIQYVFIWIQLRCFYTAF
;
A
#
# COMPACT_ATOMS: atom_id res chain seq x y z
N MET A 1 4.06 -34.82 -16.39
CA MET A 1 2.71 -35.07 -15.81
C MET A 1 2.34 -34.11 -14.69
N ALA A 2 3.24 -33.75 -13.76
CA ALA A 2 2.92 -32.90 -12.60
C ALA A 2 2.88 -31.37 -12.87
N LEU A 3 3.50 -30.91 -13.96
CA LEU A 3 3.56 -29.49 -14.36
C LEU A 3 2.22 -28.75 -14.48
N PRO A 4 1.12 -29.36 -14.98
CA PRO A 4 -0.12 -28.65 -15.22
C PRO A 4 -0.72 -27.96 -13.99
N VAL A 5 -0.54 -28.54 -12.80
CA VAL A 5 -1.11 -27.98 -11.56
C VAL A 5 -0.46 -26.64 -11.22
N GLY A 6 0.87 -26.58 -11.26
CA GLY A 6 1.62 -25.33 -11.11
C GLY A 6 1.36 -24.34 -12.25
N ARG A 7 1.21 -24.84 -13.48
CA ARG A 7 0.88 -24.02 -14.66
C ARG A 7 -0.48 -23.32 -14.52
N GLY A 8 -1.48 -24.02 -13.99
CA GLY A 8 -2.81 -23.46 -13.74
C GLY A 8 -2.77 -22.29 -12.76
N LEU A 9 -2.02 -22.44 -11.68
CA LEU A 9 -1.78 -21.35 -10.70
C LEU A 9 -1.01 -20.18 -11.32
N PHE A 10 -0.01 -20.47 -12.17
CA PHE A 10 0.78 -19.44 -12.84
C PHE A 10 -0.06 -18.56 -13.76
N THR A 11 -0.91 -19.15 -14.60
CA THR A 11 -1.73 -18.39 -15.56
C THR A 11 -3.15 -18.12 -15.08
N LEU A 12 -3.41 -18.19 -13.77
CA LEU A 12 -4.74 -18.01 -13.18
C LEU A 12 -5.34 -16.64 -13.57
N PHE A 13 -6.59 -16.64 -14.05
CA PHE A 13 -7.41 -15.45 -14.30
C PHE A 13 -6.74 -14.35 -15.14
N SER A 14 -6.03 -14.74 -16.20
CA SER A 14 -5.16 -13.87 -16.99
C SER A 14 -5.64 -13.60 -18.43
N TYR A 15 -6.70 -14.27 -18.89
CA TYR A 15 -7.12 -14.27 -20.29
C TYR A 15 -8.63 -14.12 -20.44
N HIS A 16 -9.04 -13.26 -21.37
CA HIS A 16 -10.42 -13.13 -21.80
C HIS A 16 -10.63 -13.93 -23.10
N PRO A 17 -11.42 -15.02 -23.07
CA PRO A 17 -11.71 -15.79 -24.28
C PRO A 17 -12.58 -15.01 -25.26
N VAL A 18 -12.32 -15.21 -26.55
CA VAL A 18 -13.18 -14.71 -27.63
C VAL A 18 -14.40 -15.64 -27.72
N PRO A 19 -15.65 -15.12 -27.65
CA PRO A 19 -16.86 -15.97 -27.61
C PRO A 19 -17.07 -16.87 -28.82
N THR A 20 -16.46 -16.55 -29.97
CA THR A 20 -16.60 -17.32 -31.22
C THR A 20 -15.65 -18.51 -31.32
N GLU A 21 -14.61 -18.56 -30.47
CA GLU A 21 -13.58 -19.59 -30.55
C GLU A 21 -13.67 -20.55 -29.36
N PRO A 22 -13.36 -21.85 -29.58
CA PRO A 22 -13.14 -22.75 -28.46
C PRO A 22 -11.83 -22.36 -27.77
N LEU A 23 -11.76 -22.60 -26.46
CA LEU A 23 -10.57 -22.29 -25.69
C LEU A 23 -9.42 -23.21 -26.14
N PRO A 24 -8.26 -22.66 -26.55
CA PRO A 24 -7.12 -23.49 -26.90
C PRO A 24 -6.53 -24.12 -25.63
N VAL A 25 -6.76 -25.42 -25.46
CA VAL A 25 -6.12 -26.26 -24.45
C VAL A 25 -4.79 -26.75 -25.02
N PRO A 26 -3.63 -26.43 -24.39
CA PRO A 26 -2.34 -26.89 -24.90
C PRO A 26 -2.23 -28.40 -24.73
N LYS A 27 -1.78 -29.10 -25.76
CA LYS A 27 -1.63 -30.56 -25.72
C LYS A 27 -0.52 -30.96 -24.75
N LEU A 28 -0.80 -31.92 -23.87
CA LEU A 28 0.20 -32.52 -22.99
C LEU A 28 0.91 -33.67 -23.70
N ASN A 29 2.07 -33.41 -24.29
CA ASN A 29 2.89 -34.45 -24.93
C ASN A 29 3.89 -35.08 -23.95
N LEU A 30 4.02 -36.40 -24.04
CA LEU A 30 4.94 -37.20 -23.21
C LEU A 30 6.07 -37.82 -24.05
N THR A 31 6.43 -37.13 -25.13
CA THR A 31 7.46 -37.57 -26.08
C THR A 31 8.80 -36.94 -25.75
N GLY A 32 9.86 -37.74 -25.76
CA GLY A 32 11.25 -37.27 -25.66
C GLY A 32 11.85 -36.99 -27.03
N ARG A 33 12.86 -36.10 -27.08
CA ARG A 33 13.73 -35.94 -28.25
C ARG A 33 15.14 -36.37 -27.86
N ALA A 34 15.65 -37.42 -28.50
CA ALA A 34 17.00 -37.90 -28.25
C ALA A 34 18.02 -37.12 -29.11
N PRO A 35 18.95 -36.36 -28.52
CA PRO A 35 20.06 -35.78 -29.26
C PRO A 35 21.04 -36.89 -29.70
N PRO A 36 21.80 -36.71 -30.80
CA PRO A 36 21.94 -35.50 -31.64
C PRO A 36 20.94 -35.38 -32.79
N GLN A 37 20.28 -36.47 -33.22
CA GLN A 37 19.38 -36.48 -34.39
C GLN A 37 17.96 -35.95 -34.10
N ASN A 38 17.64 -35.64 -32.83
CA ASN A 38 16.32 -35.22 -32.36
C ASN A 38 15.19 -36.21 -32.70
N THR A 39 15.50 -37.51 -32.74
CA THR A 39 14.51 -38.57 -32.96
C THR A 39 13.47 -38.55 -31.85
N MET A 40 12.19 -38.65 -32.22
CA MET A 40 11.10 -38.70 -31.24
C MET A 40 11.00 -40.09 -30.62
N VAL A 41 11.02 -40.13 -29.29
CA VAL A 41 10.79 -41.33 -28.50
C VAL A 41 9.45 -41.16 -27.80
N ASP A 42 8.51 -42.06 -28.08
CA ASP A 42 7.20 -42.09 -27.43
C ASP A 42 7.09 -43.29 -26.50
N LEU A 43 6.49 -43.10 -25.33
CA LEU A 43 6.25 -44.13 -24.34
C LEU A 43 5.12 -45.09 -24.78
N ASN A 44 4.22 -44.64 -25.66
CA ASN A 44 3.12 -45.45 -26.18
C ASN A 44 3.55 -46.48 -27.24
N SER A 45 4.84 -46.56 -27.56
CA SER A 45 5.39 -47.42 -28.61
C SER A 45 5.47 -48.92 -28.25
N GLY A 46 4.93 -49.34 -27.10
CA GLY A 46 4.92 -50.73 -26.63
C GLY A 46 6.27 -51.25 -26.14
N ASN A 47 7.30 -50.40 -26.12
CA ASN A 47 8.65 -50.78 -25.68
C ASN A 47 8.81 -50.88 -24.16
N ILE A 48 7.89 -50.26 -23.41
CA ILE A 48 7.89 -50.20 -21.94
C ILE A 48 6.46 -50.42 -21.47
N ASP A 49 6.27 -51.34 -20.50
CA ASP A 49 4.98 -51.55 -19.86
C ASP A 49 4.62 -50.34 -18.99
N VAL A 50 3.74 -49.49 -19.53
CA VAL A 50 3.21 -48.31 -18.84
C VAL A 50 1.80 -48.59 -18.30
N PRO A 51 1.42 -48.04 -17.14
CA PRO A 51 0.06 -48.16 -16.64
C PRO A 51 -0.96 -47.59 -17.65
N PRO A 52 -2.08 -48.28 -17.93
CA PRO A 52 -3.02 -47.87 -18.98
C PRO A 52 -3.69 -46.51 -18.70
N ASN A 53 -3.89 -46.18 -17.43
CA ASN A 53 -4.56 -44.94 -17.01
C ASN A 53 -3.57 -43.80 -16.68
N MET A 54 -2.28 -43.96 -16.97
CA MET A 54 -1.20 -43.07 -16.51
C MET A 54 -1.44 -41.58 -16.84
N THR A 55 -2.08 -41.28 -17.97
CA THR A 55 -2.28 -39.91 -18.47
C THR A 55 -3.59 -39.26 -18.03
N SER A 56 -4.54 -40.01 -17.47
CA SER A 56 -5.91 -39.57 -17.15
C SER A 56 -5.94 -38.31 -16.26
N TRP A 57 -5.36 -38.39 -15.07
CA TRP A 57 -5.26 -37.28 -14.11
C TRP A 57 -4.40 -36.12 -14.62
N SER A 58 -3.32 -36.42 -15.33
CA SER A 58 -2.49 -35.37 -15.91
C SER A 58 -3.22 -34.56 -16.98
N SER A 59 -4.09 -35.22 -17.77
CA SER A 59 -4.96 -34.60 -18.76
C SER A 59 -6.08 -33.80 -18.07
N PHE A 60 -6.67 -34.35 -17.01
CA PHE A 60 -7.62 -33.61 -16.16
C PHE A 60 -7.01 -32.31 -15.63
N HIS A 61 -5.82 -32.36 -15.01
CA HIS A 61 -5.12 -31.17 -14.54
C HIS A 61 -4.73 -30.20 -15.68
N ASN A 62 -4.42 -30.72 -16.86
CA ASN A 62 -4.14 -29.92 -18.05
C ASN A 62 -5.36 -29.10 -18.49
N GLY A 63 -6.53 -29.73 -18.48
CA GLY A 63 -7.83 -29.10 -18.70
C GLY A 63 -8.17 -28.05 -17.64
N VAL A 64 -7.97 -28.37 -16.35
CA VAL A 64 -8.18 -27.41 -15.26
C VAL A 64 -7.29 -26.18 -15.45
N ALA A 65 -6.00 -26.39 -15.69
CA ALA A 65 -5.04 -25.31 -15.91
C ALA A 65 -5.39 -24.43 -17.11
N ALA A 66 -5.92 -25.02 -18.19
CA ALA A 66 -6.40 -24.26 -19.33
C ALA A 66 -7.67 -23.47 -19.02
N GLY A 67 -8.62 -24.01 -18.25
CA GLY A 67 -9.84 -23.30 -17.87
C GLY A 67 -9.63 -22.21 -16.84
N LEU A 68 -8.69 -22.39 -15.90
CA LEU A 68 -8.38 -21.43 -14.84
C LEU A 68 -7.81 -20.11 -15.37
N LYS A 69 -7.30 -20.08 -16.61
CA LYS A 69 -6.81 -18.83 -17.22
C LYS A 69 -7.93 -17.84 -17.55
N ILE A 70 -9.18 -18.30 -17.66
CA ILE A 70 -10.33 -17.44 -17.99
C ILE A 70 -10.54 -16.44 -16.87
N ALA A 71 -10.62 -15.14 -17.16
CA ALA A 71 -10.89 -14.13 -16.14
C ALA A 71 -12.32 -14.26 -15.57
N PRO A 72 -12.54 -14.05 -14.25
CA PRO A 72 -13.87 -14.04 -13.64
C PRO A 72 -14.79 -12.97 -14.24
N ALA A 73 -14.23 -11.85 -14.71
CA ALA A 73 -14.96 -10.76 -15.35
C ALA A 73 -15.44 -11.07 -16.78
N SER A 74 -15.00 -12.19 -17.39
CA SER A 74 -15.39 -12.56 -18.74
C SER A 74 -16.86 -12.97 -18.84
N GLN A 75 -17.52 -12.60 -19.94
CA GLN A 75 -18.88 -13.02 -20.23
C GLN A 75 -18.86 -14.35 -20.99
N VAL A 76 -19.07 -15.44 -20.25
CA VAL A 76 -19.21 -16.80 -20.78
C VAL A 76 -20.65 -17.27 -20.66
N ASP A 77 -21.23 -17.80 -21.74
CA ASP A 77 -22.59 -18.33 -21.80
C ASP A 77 -22.64 -19.87 -21.78
N SER A 78 -23.80 -20.44 -21.42
CA SER A 78 -24.02 -21.90 -21.42
C SER A 78 -23.72 -22.55 -22.78
N ALA A 79 -24.05 -21.88 -23.88
CA ALA A 79 -23.81 -22.40 -25.23
C ALA A 79 -22.31 -22.51 -25.53
N TRP A 80 -21.50 -21.55 -25.07
CA TRP A 80 -20.05 -21.58 -25.24
C TRP A 80 -19.41 -22.72 -24.44
N ILE A 81 -19.91 -23.01 -23.24
CA ILE A 81 -19.44 -24.16 -22.43
C ILE A 81 -19.69 -25.48 -23.17
N ALA A 82 -20.87 -25.65 -23.76
CA ALA A 82 -21.21 -26.82 -24.56
C ALA A 82 -20.42 -26.88 -25.88
N TYR A 83 -20.13 -25.73 -26.49
CA TYR A 83 -19.33 -25.63 -27.71
C TYR A 83 -17.88 -26.13 -27.54
N ASN A 84 -17.31 -25.96 -26.35
CA ASN A 84 -15.97 -26.44 -26.01
C ASN A 84 -15.85 -27.96 -25.83
N LYS A 85 -16.96 -28.71 -25.93
CA LYS A 85 -16.95 -30.17 -25.79
C LYS A 85 -16.12 -30.80 -26.93
N PRO A 86 -15.02 -31.52 -26.63
CA PRO A 86 -14.20 -32.14 -27.66
C PRO A 86 -14.98 -33.28 -28.35
N LYS A 87 -14.71 -33.47 -29.65
CA LYS A 87 -15.32 -34.54 -30.44
C LYS A 87 -14.68 -35.92 -30.18
N SER A 88 -13.44 -35.95 -29.69
CA SER A 88 -12.72 -37.19 -29.38
C SER A 88 -12.90 -37.62 -27.92
N PRO A 89 -13.09 -38.93 -27.65
CA PRO A 89 -13.28 -39.44 -26.29
C PRO A 89 -12.01 -39.34 -25.43
N GLU A 90 -10.81 -39.41 -26.05
CA GLU A 90 -9.53 -39.30 -25.33
C GLU A 90 -9.35 -37.93 -24.63
N LEU A 91 -9.91 -36.87 -25.21
CA LEU A 91 -9.88 -35.51 -24.65
C LEU A 91 -11.01 -35.25 -23.65
N ALA A 92 -11.88 -36.23 -23.39
CA ALA A 92 -12.96 -36.09 -22.41
C ALA A 92 -12.42 -35.84 -20.99
N ASN A 93 -11.27 -36.42 -20.66
CA ASN A 93 -10.57 -36.16 -19.39
C ASN A 93 -10.12 -34.70 -19.25
N GLU A 94 -9.59 -34.11 -20.34
CA GLU A 94 -9.23 -32.69 -20.34
C GLU A 94 -10.46 -31.80 -20.22
N TYR A 95 -11.54 -32.15 -20.93
CA TYR A 95 -12.80 -31.40 -20.84
C TYR A 95 -13.43 -31.45 -19.45
N ALA A 96 -13.35 -32.60 -18.77
CA ALA A 96 -13.79 -32.74 -17.39
C ALA A 96 -13.05 -31.78 -16.44
N GLY A 97 -11.73 -31.65 -16.60
CA GLY A 97 -10.94 -30.67 -15.87
C GLY A 97 -11.30 -29.23 -16.21
N PHE A 98 -11.55 -28.95 -17.49
CA PHE A 98 -12.01 -27.64 -17.94
C PHE A 98 -13.35 -27.22 -17.28
N LEU A 99 -14.31 -28.15 -17.17
CA LEU A 99 -15.58 -27.91 -16.48
C LEU A 99 -15.39 -27.58 -14.99
N MET A 100 -14.48 -28.30 -14.30
CA MET A 100 -14.14 -28.01 -12.91
C MET A 100 -13.60 -26.59 -12.76
N ALA A 101 -12.70 -26.17 -13.64
CA ALA A 101 -12.12 -24.82 -13.61
C ALA A 101 -13.16 -23.72 -13.81
N LEU A 102 -14.14 -23.91 -14.69
CA LEU A 102 -15.26 -22.97 -14.86
C LEU A 102 -16.09 -22.85 -13.59
N GLY A 103 -16.22 -23.94 -12.83
CA GLY A 103 -16.89 -23.94 -11.53
C GLY A 103 -16.14 -23.15 -10.47
N LEU A 104 -14.83 -23.37 -10.34
CA LEU A 104 -13.95 -22.59 -9.46
C LEU A 104 -13.94 -21.09 -9.80
N ASN A 105 -14.19 -20.75 -11.07
CA ASN A 105 -14.28 -19.37 -11.55
C ASN A 105 -15.69 -18.75 -11.40
N GLY A 106 -16.68 -19.54 -10.97
CA GLY A 106 -18.08 -19.11 -10.82
C GLY A 106 -18.90 -19.09 -12.12
N HIS A 107 -18.30 -19.32 -13.29
CA HIS A 107 -18.99 -19.31 -14.59
C HIS A 107 -19.93 -20.50 -14.79
N LEU A 108 -19.71 -21.61 -14.07
CA LEU A 108 -20.55 -22.80 -14.19
C LEU A 108 -21.98 -22.60 -13.65
N THR A 109 -22.22 -21.54 -12.86
CA THR A 109 -23.58 -21.15 -12.45
C THR A 109 -24.50 -20.81 -13.62
N LYS A 110 -23.93 -20.43 -14.77
CA LYS A 110 -24.66 -20.07 -15.99
C LYS A 110 -25.01 -21.28 -16.86
N LEU A 111 -24.44 -22.46 -16.56
CA LEU A 111 -24.73 -23.69 -17.30
C LEU A 111 -26.15 -24.18 -16.97
N ALA A 112 -26.93 -24.49 -18.00
CA ALA A 112 -28.27 -25.02 -17.81
C ALA A 112 -28.26 -26.37 -17.07
N THR A 113 -29.14 -26.53 -16.07
CA THR A 113 -29.24 -27.73 -15.23
C THR A 113 -29.48 -29.00 -16.05
N LEU A 114 -30.23 -28.92 -17.16
CA LEU A 114 -30.44 -30.05 -18.08
C LEU A 114 -29.13 -30.57 -18.68
N ASN A 115 -28.20 -29.68 -19.02
CA ASN A 115 -26.89 -30.08 -19.53
C ASN A 115 -26.05 -30.75 -18.44
N ILE A 116 -26.17 -30.31 -17.19
CA ILE A 116 -25.49 -30.96 -16.05
C ILE A 116 -25.97 -32.42 -15.92
N HIS A 117 -27.28 -32.65 -16.00
CA HIS A 117 -27.84 -34.00 -16.00
C HIS A 117 -27.38 -34.83 -17.22
N ASP A 118 -27.34 -34.26 -18.42
CA ASP A 118 -26.82 -34.93 -19.62
C ASP A 118 -25.33 -35.30 -19.49
N TYR A 119 -24.52 -34.52 -18.78
CA TYR A 119 -23.13 -34.88 -18.55
C TYR A 119 -22.96 -36.00 -17.51
N LEU A 120 -23.73 -35.97 -16.42
CA LEU A 120 -23.63 -36.99 -15.36
C LEU A 120 -24.17 -38.36 -15.79
N THR A 121 -25.23 -38.38 -16.61
CA THR A 121 -25.80 -39.62 -17.17
C THR A 121 -24.86 -40.36 -18.11
N LYS A 122 -23.81 -39.72 -18.65
CA LYS A 122 -22.79 -40.40 -19.47
C LYS A 122 -21.90 -41.35 -18.68
N GLY A 123 -21.91 -41.31 -17.35
CA GLY A 123 -21.19 -42.24 -16.49
C GLY A 123 -19.67 -42.11 -16.50
N HIS A 124 -19.11 -41.05 -17.11
CA HIS A 124 -17.67 -40.84 -17.14
C HIS A 124 -17.18 -40.23 -15.82
N GLU A 125 -16.40 -41.01 -15.06
CA GLU A 125 -15.95 -40.71 -13.69
C GLU A 125 -15.36 -39.30 -13.53
N MET A 126 -14.39 -38.93 -14.37
CA MET A 126 -13.71 -37.63 -14.28
C MET A 126 -14.65 -36.45 -14.53
N THR A 127 -15.61 -36.61 -15.46
CA THR A 127 -16.59 -35.57 -15.77
C THR A 127 -17.52 -35.34 -14.59
N SER A 128 -17.93 -36.41 -13.91
CA SER A 128 -18.71 -36.34 -12.68
C SER A 128 -17.93 -35.63 -11.57
N ILE A 129 -16.66 -35.99 -11.32
CA ILE A 129 -15.80 -35.31 -10.34
C ILE A 129 -15.70 -33.82 -10.64
N GLY A 130 -15.39 -33.46 -11.89
CA GLY A 130 -15.20 -32.08 -12.30
C GLY A 130 -16.46 -31.24 -12.17
N LEU A 131 -17.62 -31.79 -12.54
CA LEU A 131 -18.91 -31.11 -12.40
C LEU A 131 -19.37 -30.98 -10.95
N LEU A 132 -19.29 -32.04 -10.15
CA LEU A 132 -19.73 -31.98 -8.76
C LEU A 132 -18.90 -30.96 -7.96
N LEU A 133 -17.57 -31.01 -8.07
CA LEU A 133 -16.71 -30.02 -7.41
C LEU A 133 -16.91 -28.61 -8.00
N GLY A 134 -17.04 -28.49 -9.32
CA GLY A 134 -17.19 -27.22 -9.99
C GLY A 134 -18.51 -26.51 -9.61
N VAL A 135 -19.63 -27.23 -9.63
CA VAL A 135 -20.94 -26.68 -9.29
C VAL A 135 -21.01 -26.32 -7.80
N SER A 136 -20.46 -27.17 -6.93
CA SER A 136 -20.35 -26.90 -5.50
C SER A 136 -19.50 -25.68 -5.20
N ALA A 137 -18.33 -25.54 -5.84
CA ALA A 137 -17.46 -24.37 -5.66
C ALA A 137 -18.13 -23.08 -6.12
N ALA A 138 -18.92 -23.13 -7.19
CA ALA A 138 -19.66 -21.97 -7.70
C ALA A 138 -20.81 -21.54 -6.78
N LYS A 139 -21.26 -22.42 -5.88
CA LYS A 139 -22.36 -22.21 -4.91
C LYS A 139 -21.85 -22.22 -3.46
N LEU A 140 -20.62 -21.73 -3.26
CA LEU A 140 -19.96 -21.66 -1.96
C LEU A 140 -20.86 -21.01 -0.90
N SER A 141 -21.07 -21.69 0.22
CA SER A 141 -21.86 -21.24 1.38
C SER A 141 -23.30 -20.75 1.07
N THR A 142 -23.94 -21.21 -0.01
CA THR A 142 -25.29 -20.75 -0.40
C THR A 142 -26.43 -21.66 0.08
N MET A 143 -26.15 -22.90 0.48
CA MET A 143 -27.17 -23.93 0.78
C MET A 143 -28.17 -24.21 -0.37
N ASP A 144 -27.74 -24.13 -1.63
CA ASP A 144 -28.64 -24.36 -2.77
C ASP A 144 -29.19 -25.79 -2.78
N MET A 145 -30.50 -25.92 -2.56
CA MET A 145 -31.20 -27.21 -2.45
C MET A 145 -31.13 -28.03 -3.74
N SER A 146 -31.03 -27.39 -4.91
CA SER A 146 -30.91 -28.09 -6.18
C SER A 146 -29.60 -28.87 -6.29
N ILE A 147 -28.50 -28.25 -5.85
CA ILE A 147 -27.17 -28.83 -5.82
C ILE A 147 -27.05 -29.84 -4.68
N THR A 148 -27.64 -29.57 -3.52
CA THR A 148 -27.72 -30.55 -2.43
C THR A 148 -28.36 -31.85 -2.91
N ARG A 149 -29.53 -31.79 -3.58
CA ARG A 149 -30.19 -32.98 -4.12
C ARG A 149 -29.32 -33.72 -5.14
N LEU A 150 -28.61 -32.98 -5.99
CA LEU A 150 -27.69 -33.55 -6.97
C LEU A 150 -26.55 -34.33 -6.28
N LEU A 151 -25.94 -33.75 -5.25
CA LEU A 151 -24.86 -34.35 -4.48
C LEU A 151 -25.34 -35.52 -3.62
N SER A 152 -26.51 -35.40 -2.99
CA SER A 152 -27.09 -36.45 -2.13
C SER A 152 -27.30 -37.77 -2.88
N ILE A 153 -27.63 -37.73 -4.18
CA ILE A 153 -27.77 -38.95 -5.01
C ILE A 153 -26.43 -39.70 -5.14
N HIS A 154 -25.31 -38.99 -5.10
CA HIS A 154 -23.98 -39.57 -5.24
C HIS A 154 -23.37 -40.02 -3.89
N ILE A 155 -24.04 -39.74 -2.77
CA ILE A 155 -23.58 -40.10 -1.42
C ILE A 155 -24.56 -41.10 -0.81
N PRO A 156 -24.19 -42.40 -0.69
CA PRO A 156 -25.00 -43.47 -0.10
C PRO A 156 -25.75 -43.09 1.18
N ALA A 157 -25.10 -42.33 2.07
CA ALA A 157 -25.62 -41.97 3.38
C ALA A 157 -26.67 -40.84 3.39
N LEU A 158 -26.74 -40.03 2.31
CA LEU A 158 -27.68 -38.91 2.18
C LEU A 158 -28.87 -39.23 1.26
N LEU A 159 -28.92 -40.45 0.71
CA LEU A 159 -30.00 -40.88 -0.16
C LEU A 159 -31.32 -40.98 0.63
N PRO A 160 -32.43 -40.43 0.10
CA PRO A 160 -33.74 -40.70 0.63
C PRO A 160 -34.04 -42.21 0.61
N PRO A 161 -34.74 -42.76 1.62
CA PRO A 161 -35.05 -44.19 1.69
C PRO A 161 -35.94 -44.70 0.53
N THR A 162 -36.47 -43.79 -0.29
CA THR A 162 -37.29 -44.07 -1.48
C THR A 162 -36.49 -44.22 -2.78
N SER A 163 -35.17 -43.96 -2.75
CA SER A 163 -34.31 -43.96 -3.95
C SER A 163 -33.58 -45.29 -4.15
N THR A 164 -33.35 -45.65 -5.42
CA THR A 164 -32.59 -46.86 -5.80
C THR A 164 -31.11 -46.67 -5.53
N GLU A 165 -30.44 -47.70 -5.01
CA GLU A 165 -28.98 -47.70 -4.90
C GLU A 165 -28.35 -47.64 -6.29
N LEU A 166 -27.37 -46.75 -6.46
CA LEU A 166 -26.64 -46.53 -7.70
C LEU A 166 -25.18 -46.94 -7.52
N ASP A 167 -24.62 -47.62 -8.52
CA ASP A 167 -23.20 -47.96 -8.57
C ASP A 167 -22.36 -46.71 -8.87
N VAL A 168 -22.04 -45.94 -7.82
CA VAL A 168 -21.25 -44.70 -7.93
C VAL A 168 -19.77 -45.01 -7.68
N PRO A 169 -18.85 -44.67 -8.61
CA PRO A 169 -17.42 -44.84 -8.39
C PRO A 169 -16.91 -44.10 -7.16
N HIS A 170 -15.94 -44.70 -6.46
CA HIS A 170 -15.44 -44.19 -5.17
C HIS A 170 -14.96 -42.74 -5.23
N ASN A 171 -14.13 -42.37 -6.23
CA ASN A 171 -13.62 -41.00 -6.36
C ASN A 171 -14.74 -39.96 -6.59
N VAL A 172 -15.85 -40.36 -7.20
CA VAL A 172 -17.03 -39.50 -7.39
C VAL A 172 -17.73 -39.27 -6.05
N GLN A 173 -17.82 -40.31 -5.19
CA GLN A 173 -18.35 -40.17 -3.83
C GLN A 173 -17.48 -39.21 -3.01
N VAL A 174 -16.15 -39.35 -3.07
CA VAL A 174 -15.19 -38.44 -2.41
C VAL A 174 -15.41 -36.99 -2.87
N ALA A 175 -15.55 -36.77 -4.18
CA ALA A 175 -15.84 -35.45 -4.76
C ALA A 175 -17.20 -34.89 -4.30
N ALA A 176 -18.24 -35.73 -4.23
CA ALA A 176 -19.56 -35.33 -3.77
C ALA A 176 -19.56 -34.92 -2.29
N VAL A 177 -18.83 -35.65 -1.43
CA VAL A 177 -18.70 -35.36 0.00
C VAL A 177 -18.06 -33.99 0.23
N VAL A 178 -16.94 -33.69 -0.46
CA VAL A 178 -16.35 -32.34 -0.40
C VAL A 178 -17.30 -31.30 -0.99
N GLY A 179 -18.04 -31.66 -2.05
CA GLY A 179 -19.06 -30.80 -2.64
C GLY A 179 -20.15 -30.36 -1.64
N ILE A 180 -20.59 -31.26 -0.75
CA ILE A 180 -21.51 -30.91 0.35
C ILE A 180 -20.82 -29.95 1.33
N GLY A 181 -19.55 -30.20 1.67
CA GLY A 181 -18.76 -29.31 2.52
C GLY A 181 -18.68 -27.88 1.98
N LEU A 182 -18.46 -27.71 0.67
CA LEU A 182 -18.38 -26.40 0.00
C LEU A 182 -19.72 -25.66 -0.02
N VAL A 183 -20.82 -26.36 -0.36
CA VAL A 183 -22.17 -25.75 -0.43
C VAL A 183 -22.65 -25.32 0.95
N TYR A 184 -22.35 -26.11 1.98
CA TYR A 184 -22.75 -25.87 3.38
C TYR A 184 -21.64 -25.22 4.21
N GLN A 185 -20.62 -24.64 3.59
CA GLN A 185 -19.50 -24.06 4.31
C GLN A 185 -19.94 -22.96 5.28
N GLY A 186 -19.56 -23.07 6.55
CA GLY A 186 -19.86 -22.08 7.59
C GLY A 186 -21.33 -22.01 8.00
N THR A 187 -22.12 -23.03 7.71
CA THR A 187 -23.57 -23.02 7.97
C THR A 187 -24.01 -23.71 9.27
N GLY A 188 -23.20 -24.64 9.79
CA GLY A 188 -23.57 -25.43 10.98
C GLY A 188 -24.80 -26.33 10.79
N HIS A 189 -25.08 -26.80 9.57
CA HIS A 189 -26.27 -27.62 9.31
C HIS A 189 -26.20 -28.99 10.02
N ARG A 190 -27.07 -29.18 11.03
CA ARG A 190 -27.07 -30.35 11.94
C ARG A 190 -27.06 -31.71 11.22
N HIS A 191 -28.01 -31.96 10.32
CA HIS A 191 -28.14 -33.28 9.69
C HIS A 191 -26.91 -33.65 8.85
N ASN A 192 -26.32 -32.67 8.15
CA ASN A 192 -25.15 -32.94 7.33
C ASN A 192 -23.92 -33.21 8.20
N ALA A 193 -23.79 -32.50 9.32
CA ALA A 193 -22.72 -32.76 10.29
C ALA A 193 -22.83 -34.17 10.92
N GLU A 194 -24.06 -34.60 11.24
CA GLU A 194 -24.32 -35.95 11.77
C GLU A 194 -23.97 -37.06 10.77
N VAL A 195 -24.39 -36.90 9.52
CA VAL A 195 -24.06 -37.87 8.47
C VAL A 195 -22.55 -37.89 8.22
N LEU A 196 -21.90 -36.73 8.07
CA LEU A 196 -20.46 -36.66 7.83
C LEU A 196 -19.63 -37.25 8.98
N LEU A 197 -20.07 -37.10 10.23
CA LEU A 197 -19.43 -37.76 11.39
C LEU A 197 -19.50 -39.28 11.32
N ALA A 198 -20.62 -39.83 10.85
CA ALA A 198 -20.75 -41.27 10.63
C ALA A 198 -19.86 -41.74 9.46
N GLU A 199 -19.73 -40.92 8.41
CA GLU A 199 -18.92 -41.23 7.22
C GLU A 199 -17.40 -41.20 7.47
N ILE A 200 -16.92 -40.41 8.44
CA ILE A 200 -15.50 -40.44 8.84
C ILE A 200 -15.10 -41.85 9.30
N GLY A 201 -15.93 -42.48 10.14
CA GLY A 201 -15.70 -43.81 10.71
C GLY A 201 -16.38 -44.96 9.95
N ARG A 202 -16.54 -44.84 8.62
CA ARG A 202 -17.30 -45.80 7.80
C ARG A 202 -16.69 -47.21 7.84
N PRO A 203 -17.49 -48.28 8.06
CA PRO A 203 -17.00 -49.68 8.01
C PRO A 203 -16.56 -50.09 6.59
N PRO A 204 -15.67 -51.08 6.45
CA PRO A 204 -15.45 -51.73 5.17
C PRO A 204 -16.62 -52.66 4.82
N GLY A 205 -16.90 -52.83 3.53
CA GLY A 205 -17.99 -53.67 3.04
C GLY A 205 -19.32 -52.92 2.88
N PRO A 206 -20.40 -53.61 2.47
CA PRO A 206 -20.57 -55.07 2.51
C PRO A 206 -19.73 -55.83 1.49
N GLU A 207 -19.28 -57.03 1.86
CA GLU A 207 -18.59 -58.00 0.98
C GLU A 207 -17.33 -57.45 0.28
N MET A 208 -17.44 -57.02 -0.98
CA MET A 208 -16.33 -56.48 -1.79
C MET A 208 -16.42 -54.96 -2.00
N GLU A 209 -17.48 -54.31 -1.51
CA GLU A 209 -17.69 -52.88 -1.70
C GLU A 209 -16.88 -52.05 -0.70
N TYR A 210 -16.57 -50.80 -1.07
CA TYR A 210 -15.93 -49.80 -0.21
C TYR A 210 -14.61 -50.23 0.43
N CYS A 211 -13.83 -51.06 -0.25
CA CYS A 211 -12.53 -51.54 0.23
C CYS A 211 -11.34 -50.70 -0.29
N THR A 212 -11.52 -49.97 -1.38
CA THR A 212 -10.48 -49.17 -2.04
C THR A 212 -10.46 -47.72 -1.54
N ASP A 213 -9.27 -47.13 -1.41
CA ASP A 213 -9.02 -45.69 -1.16
C ASP A 213 -9.86 -45.08 -0.02
N ARG A 214 -10.09 -45.84 1.04
CA ARG A 214 -10.94 -45.44 2.19
C ARG A 214 -10.35 -44.26 2.94
N GLU A 215 -9.03 -44.14 2.96
CA GLU A 215 -8.28 -43.03 3.56
C GLU A 215 -8.69 -41.70 2.92
N SER A 216 -8.80 -41.64 1.58
CA SER A 216 -9.24 -40.44 0.86
C SER A 216 -10.69 -40.04 1.18
N TYR A 217 -11.58 -41.02 1.36
CA TYR A 217 -12.99 -40.78 1.68
C TYR A 217 -13.16 -40.28 3.12
N SER A 218 -12.48 -40.91 4.08
CA SER A 218 -12.48 -40.45 5.47
C SER A 218 -11.89 -39.05 5.61
N LEU A 219 -10.80 -38.78 4.88
CA LEU A 219 -10.23 -37.43 4.78
C LEU A 219 -11.23 -36.42 4.22
N ALA A 220 -11.90 -36.74 3.10
CA ALA A 220 -12.90 -35.86 2.49
C ALA A 220 -14.11 -35.60 3.42
N ALA A 221 -14.59 -36.62 4.13
CA ALA A 221 -15.66 -36.47 5.12
C ALA A 221 -15.23 -35.56 6.29
N GLY A 222 -14.00 -35.71 6.77
CA GLY A 222 -13.42 -34.84 7.80
C GLY A 222 -13.27 -33.39 7.32
N LEU A 223 -12.75 -33.17 6.12
CA LEU A 223 -12.65 -31.85 5.49
C LEU A 223 -14.02 -31.20 5.30
N ALA A 224 -15.00 -31.96 4.79
CA ALA A 224 -16.36 -31.49 4.58
C ALA A 224 -17.04 -31.11 5.90
N LEU A 225 -16.91 -31.94 6.94
CA LEU A 225 -17.42 -31.64 8.28
C LEU A 225 -16.78 -30.36 8.84
N GLY A 226 -15.45 -30.24 8.69
CA GLY A 226 -14.70 -29.06 9.06
C GLY A 226 -15.19 -27.79 8.35
N MET A 227 -15.49 -27.88 7.06
CA MET A 227 -16.07 -26.78 6.28
C MET A 227 -17.47 -26.41 6.76
N VAL A 228 -18.35 -27.39 7.03
CA VAL A 228 -19.73 -27.13 7.49
C VAL A 228 -19.74 -26.35 8.80
N CYS A 229 -18.87 -26.72 9.74
CA CYS A 229 -18.77 -26.15 11.08
C CYS A 229 -17.66 -25.09 11.23
N LEU A 230 -17.16 -24.55 10.12
CA LEU A 230 -15.96 -23.73 10.06
C LEU A 230 -16.00 -22.54 11.03
N GLY A 231 -15.03 -22.49 11.96
CA GLY A 231 -14.83 -21.37 12.89
C GLY A 231 -15.94 -21.13 13.92
N HIS A 232 -16.89 -22.06 14.10
CA HIS A 232 -17.97 -21.92 15.09
C HIS A 232 -17.52 -22.26 16.52
N GLY A 233 -16.42 -23.00 16.66
CA GLY A 233 -15.90 -23.44 17.95
C GLY A 233 -16.85 -24.37 18.71
N SER A 234 -16.98 -24.17 20.02
CA SER A 234 -17.86 -24.96 20.90
C SER A 234 -19.34 -24.58 20.77
N ASN A 235 -19.66 -23.44 20.16
CA ASN A 235 -21.01 -22.89 20.13
C ASN A 235 -21.78 -23.39 18.90
N LEU A 236 -21.76 -24.69 18.66
CA LEU A 236 -22.49 -25.31 17.56
C LEU A 236 -23.99 -25.39 17.89
N ILE A 237 -24.78 -24.52 17.27
CA ILE A 237 -26.23 -24.41 17.49
C ILE A 237 -26.89 -25.76 17.19
N GLY A 238 -27.52 -26.36 18.21
CA GLY A 238 -28.27 -27.60 18.06
C GLY A 238 -27.43 -28.84 17.80
N MET A 239 -26.12 -28.86 18.11
CA MET A 239 -25.26 -30.06 17.99
C MET A 239 -24.60 -30.48 19.32
N SER A 240 -24.99 -29.86 20.43
CA SER A 240 -24.49 -30.20 21.77
C SER A 240 -24.74 -31.68 22.13
N ASP A 241 -25.87 -32.25 21.72
CA ASP A 241 -26.20 -33.66 22.01
C ASP A 241 -25.33 -34.66 21.23
N LEU A 242 -24.70 -34.22 20.14
CA LEU A 242 -23.95 -35.09 19.23
C LEU A 242 -22.51 -35.33 19.74
N ASN A 243 -22.02 -34.49 20.65
CA ASN A 243 -20.64 -34.50 21.17
C ASN A 243 -19.60 -34.63 20.05
N VAL A 244 -19.73 -33.80 19.01
CA VAL A 244 -18.83 -33.77 17.83
C VAL A 244 -17.34 -33.84 18.21
N PRO A 245 -16.82 -33.04 19.17
CA PRO A 245 -15.40 -33.03 19.49
C PRO A 245 -14.92 -34.34 20.13
N GLU A 246 -15.75 -34.98 20.96
CA GLU A 246 -15.42 -36.26 21.60
C GLU A 246 -15.36 -37.39 20.57
N GLN A 247 -16.30 -37.42 19.62
CA GLN A 247 -16.28 -38.39 18.53
C GLN A 247 -15.05 -38.22 17.64
N LEU A 248 -14.70 -36.98 17.29
CA LEU A 248 -13.48 -36.69 16.53
C LEU A 248 -12.21 -37.05 17.30
N TYR A 249 -12.18 -36.80 18.61
CA TYR A 249 -11.08 -37.25 19.46
C TYR A 249 -10.96 -38.78 19.46
N GLN A 250 -12.08 -39.49 19.55
CA GLN A 250 -12.12 -40.96 19.47
C GLN A 250 -11.64 -41.48 18.11
N TYR A 251 -11.98 -40.80 17.01
CA TYR A 251 -11.47 -41.11 15.67
C TYR A 251 -9.98 -40.79 15.49
N MET A 252 -9.44 -39.86 16.28
CA MET A 252 -8.04 -39.46 16.20
C MET A 252 -7.10 -40.35 17.02
N VAL A 253 -7.48 -40.69 18.26
CA VAL A 253 -6.64 -41.47 19.19
C VAL A 253 -6.89 -42.97 19.06
N GLY A 254 -8.07 -43.34 18.56
CA GLY A 254 -8.53 -44.73 18.55
C GLY A 254 -9.34 -45.06 19.81
N GLY A 255 -10.04 -46.18 19.75
CA GLY A 255 -10.94 -46.62 20.81
C GLY A 255 -11.96 -47.62 20.29
N HIS A 256 -12.85 -48.08 21.16
CA HIS A 256 -13.87 -49.05 20.77
C HIS A 256 -14.92 -48.41 19.87
N ARG A 257 -15.24 -49.03 18.75
CA ARG A 257 -16.22 -48.50 17.82
C ARG A 257 -17.60 -48.43 18.48
N ARG A 258 -18.29 -47.29 18.38
CA ARG A 258 -19.70 -47.20 18.78
C ARG A 258 -20.55 -48.00 17.80
N THR A 259 -21.48 -48.81 18.30
CA THR A 259 -22.44 -49.54 17.47
C THR A 259 -23.30 -48.53 16.71
N HIS A 260 -23.24 -48.57 15.37
CA HIS A 260 -24.09 -47.72 14.53
C HIS A 260 -25.56 -47.94 14.86
N ALA A 261 -26.29 -46.87 15.14
CA ALA A 261 -27.75 -46.89 15.28
C ALA A 261 -28.40 -46.70 13.89
N GLY A 262 -29.44 -47.48 13.59
CA GLY A 262 -30.27 -47.32 12.38
C GLY A 262 -30.02 -48.34 11.26
N ILE A 263 -30.56 -48.03 10.07
CA ILE A 263 -30.67 -48.89 8.87
C ILE A 263 -29.31 -49.40 8.36
N ASN A 264 -28.21 -48.66 8.62
CA ASN A 264 -26.85 -49.08 8.24
C ASN A 264 -26.34 -50.32 8.99
N ARG A 265 -26.93 -50.67 10.14
CA ARG A 265 -26.60 -51.89 10.89
C ARG A 265 -27.02 -53.16 10.14
N GLU A 266 -28.09 -53.09 9.33
CA GLU A 266 -28.58 -54.24 8.56
C GLU A 266 -27.75 -54.48 7.29
N LYS A 267 -27.26 -53.40 6.65
CA LYS A 267 -26.43 -53.49 5.43
C LYS A 267 -25.02 -54.04 5.70
N HIS A 268 -24.41 -53.72 6.84
CA HIS A 268 -23.05 -54.17 7.20
C HIS A 268 -23.04 -55.43 8.07
N LYS A 269 -24.08 -56.27 7.97
CA LYS A 269 -24.16 -57.53 8.73
C LYS A 269 -23.18 -58.59 8.21
N SER A 270 -22.84 -58.55 6.93
CA SER A 270 -21.73 -59.32 6.33
C SER A 270 -20.43 -58.50 6.39
N PRO A 271 -19.34 -59.06 6.96
CA PRO A 271 -18.05 -58.39 6.97
C PRO A 271 -17.43 -58.34 5.56
N SER A 272 -16.48 -57.43 5.36
CA SER A 272 -15.74 -57.37 4.09
C SER A 272 -14.78 -58.55 3.90
N TYR A 273 -14.52 -58.93 2.65
CA TYR A 273 -13.57 -60.00 2.32
C TYR A 273 -12.12 -59.54 2.17
N GLN A 274 -11.89 -58.24 1.96
CA GLN A 274 -10.55 -57.69 1.74
C GLN A 274 -9.92 -57.09 3.00
N ILE A 275 -10.73 -56.43 3.85
CA ILE A 275 -10.25 -55.71 5.01
C ILE A 275 -10.91 -56.25 6.28
N LYS A 276 -10.09 -56.79 7.18
CA LYS A 276 -10.53 -57.23 8.50
C LYS A 276 -10.16 -56.19 9.54
N GLU A 277 -11.12 -55.35 9.92
CA GLU A 277 -10.99 -54.46 11.07
C GLU A 277 -11.38 -55.21 12.36
N GLY A 278 -10.68 -54.93 13.46
CA GLY A 278 -11.10 -55.35 14.79
C GLY A 278 -12.20 -54.47 15.37
N ASP A 279 -12.54 -54.67 16.64
CA ASP A 279 -13.54 -53.87 17.34
C ASP A 279 -13.06 -52.43 17.68
N THR A 280 -11.78 -52.16 17.45
CA THR A 280 -11.15 -50.86 17.60
C THR A 280 -11.20 -50.07 16.30
N ILE A 281 -11.45 -48.76 16.42
CA ILE A 281 -11.39 -47.81 15.30
C ILE A 281 -9.99 -47.83 14.67
N ASN A 282 -9.95 -47.91 13.34
CA ASN A 282 -8.71 -47.86 12.60
C ASN A 282 -8.21 -46.42 12.44
N VAL A 283 -7.28 -46.03 13.31
CA VAL A 283 -6.65 -44.70 13.34
C VAL A 283 -5.98 -44.35 12.01
N ASP A 284 -5.45 -45.33 11.28
CA ASP A 284 -4.77 -45.09 10.00
C ASP A 284 -5.69 -44.48 8.93
N VAL A 285 -6.99 -44.75 9.01
CA VAL A 285 -8.00 -44.22 8.08
C VAL A 285 -8.59 -42.92 8.65
N THR A 286 -8.98 -42.92 9.93
CA THR A 286 -9.82 -41.87 10.51
C THR A 286 -9.05 -40.67 11.07
N CYS A 287 -7.78 -40.84 11.45
CA CYS A 287 -6.97 -39.79 12.09
C CYS A 287 -6.85 -38.51 11.26
N PRO A 288 -6.43 -38.52 9.98
CA PRO A 288 -6.18 -37.28 9.24
C PRO A 288 -7.47 -36.48 9.02
N GLY A 289 -8.60 -37.14 8.74
CA GLY A 289 -9.91 -36.50 8.61
C GLY A 289 -10.36 -35.86 9.93
N ALA A 290 -10.22 -36.58 11.04
CA ALA A 290 -10.62 -36.09 12.35
C ALA A 290 -9.76 -34.91 12.84
N THR A 291 -8.45 -34.98 12.66
CA THR A 291 -7.52 -33.89 13.02
C THR A 291 -7.81 -32.61 12.24
N LEU A 292 -8.06 -32.70 10.92
CA LEU A 292 -8.39 -31.52 10.11
C LEU A 292 -9.80 -30.98 10.41
N ALA A 293 -10.76 -31.85 10.70
CA ALA A 293 -12.09 -31.43 11.15
C ALA A 293 -11.98 -30.61 12.45
N LEU A 294 -11.23 -31.09 13.46
CA LEU A 294 -10.98 -30.35 14.69
C LEU A 294 -10.29 -29.00 14.42
N ALA A 295 -9.29 -28.98 13.52
CA ALA A 295 -8.60 -27.75 13.14
C ALA A 295 -9.54 -26.69 12.55
N MET A 296 -10.48 -27.10 11.68
CA MET A 296 -11.42 -26.19 11.02
C MET A 296 -12.58 -25.75 11.93
N ILE A 297 -13.11 -26.65 12.77
CA ILE A 297 -14.18 -26.33 13.72
C ILE A 297 -13.70 -25.28 14.73
N TYR A 298 -12.49 -25.47 15.28
CA TYR A 298 -11.89 -24.61 16.30
C TYR A 298 -10.89 -23.58 15.74
N LEU A 299 -10.99 -23.29 14.44
CA LEU A 299 -10.09 -22.37 13.73
C LEU A 299 -10.10 -20.97 14.36
N LYS A 300 -8.92 -20.47 14.77
CA LYS A 300 -8.72 -19.16 15.40
C LYS A 300 -9.55 -18.92 16.68
N THR A 301 -9.93 -19.99 17.39
CA THR A 301 -10.72 -19.89 18.64
C THR A 301 -9.86 -19.84 19.91
N ASN A 302 -8.56 -20.17 19.82
CA ASN A 302 -7.64 -20.28 20.95
C ASN A 302 -8.14 -21.19 22.10
N ASN A 303 -8.93 -22.21 21.77
CA ASN A 303 -9.44 -23.14 22.77
C ASN A 303 -8.35 -24.13 23.22
N ARG A 304 -7.77 -23.85 24.39
CA ARG A 304 -6.68 -24.65 24.97
C ARG A 304 -7.06 -26.10 25.23
N SER A 305 -8.29 -26.36 25.69
CA SER A 305 -8.72 -27.72 26.05
C SER A 305 -8.57 -28.72 24.89
N ILE A 306 -8.88 -28.29 23.67
CA ILE A 306 -8.79 -29.15 22.47
C ILE A 306 -7.40 -29.06 21.84
N ALA A 307 -6.77 -27.89 21.88
CA ALA A 307 -5.39 -27.73 21.42
C ALA A 307 -4.41 -28.62 22.20
N ASP A 308 -4.65 -28.84 23.49
CA ASP A 308 -3.82 -29.70 24.34
C ASP A 308 -4.01 -31.19 24.00
N TRP A 309 -5.18 -31.61 23.53
CA TRP A 309 -5.41 -32.98 23.03
C TRP A 309 -4.65 -33.27 21.73
N LEU A 310 -4.34 -32.22 20.97
CA LEU A 310 -3.60 -32.29 19.71
C LEU A 310 -2.08 -32.16 19.90
N LYS A 311 -1.61 -31.96 21.13
CA LYS A 311 -0.19 -31.86 21.44
C LYS A 311 0.54 -33.15 21.03
N ALA A 312 1.77 -33.00 20.55
CA ALA A 312 2.66 -34.13 20.35
C ALA A 312 2.84 -34.87 21.68
N PRO A 313 2.85 -36.22 21.67
CA PRO A 313 3.05 -36.99 22.89
C PRO A 313 4.48 -36.80 23.41
N ASP A 314 4.61 -36.63 24.72
CA ASP A 314 5.89 -36.36 25.38
C ASP A 314 6.65 -37.65 25.77
N THR A 315 6.12 -38.85 25.47
CA THR A 315 6.73 -40.14 25.81
C THR A 315 7.03 -40.98 24.57
N MET A 316 8.16 -41.71 24.60
CA MET A 316 8.59 -42.59 23.50
C MET A 316 7.52 -43.64 23.16
N PHE A 317 6.96 -44.29 24.19
CA PHE A 317 5.92 -45.31 24.00
C PHE A 317 4.72 -44.79 23.22
N LEU A 318 4.24 -43.57 23.51
CA LEU A 318 3.12 -42.97 22.79
C LEU A 318 3.51 -42.54 21.37
N LEU A 319 4.75 -42.11 21.14
CA LEU A 319 5.25 -41.79 19.80
C LEU A 319 5.21 -43.02 18.88
N ASP A 320 5.51 -44.21 19.38
CA ASP A 320 5.46 -45.45 18.59
C ASP A 320 4.05 -45.84 18.12
N PHE A 321 2.98 -45.41 18.82
CA PHE A 321 1.59 -45.63 18.36
C PHE A 321 1.17 -44.74 17.21
N ILE A 322 1.96 -43.71 16.91
CA ILE A 322 1.55 -42.63 16.02
C ILE A 322 2.49 -42.58 14.82
N LYS A 323 1.92 -42.69 13.62
CA LYS A 323 2.68 -42.44 12.40
C LYS A 323 3.18 -40.98 12.39
N PRO A 324 4.46 -40.75 12.01
CA PRO A 324 5.06 -39.42 12.05
C PRO A 324 4.35 -38.44 11.10
N GLU A 325 3.79 -38.95 10.01
CA GLU A 325 2.92 -38.23 9.08
C GLU A 325 1.72 -37.55 9.78
N PHE A 326 1.09 -38.24 10.73
CA PHE A 326 -0.02 -37.68 11.51
C PHE A 326 0.45 -36.67 12.56
N LEU A 327 1.71 -36.70 13.00
CA LEU A 327 2.27 -35.67 13.89
C LEU A 327 2.37 -34.33 13.18
N LEU A 328 2.66 -34.32 11.89
CA LEU A 328 2.66 -33.09 11.09
C LEU A 328 1.26 -32.47 11.08
N LEU A 329 0.22 -33.25 10.77
CA LEU A 329 -1.16 -32.77 10.76
C LEU A 329 -1.63 -32.32 12.15
N ARG A 330 -1.25 -33.03 13.21
CA ARG A 330 -1.59 -32.65 14.60
C ARG A 330 -0.94 -31.35 15.01
N THR A 331 0.36 -31.19 14.73
CA THR A 331 1.09 -29.95 15.01
C THR A 331 0.45 -28.79 14.24
N LEU A 332 0.17 -28.97 12.94
CA LEU A 332 -0.52 -27.99 12.12
C LEU A 332 -1.90 -27.62 12.69
N ALA A 333 -2.71 -28.62 13.03
CA ALA A 333 -4.05 -28.42 13.60
C ALA A 333 -4.01 -27.64 14.91
N ARG A 334 -3.10 -28.01 15.82
CA ARG A 334 -2.88 -27.31 17.09
C ARG A 334 -2.53 -25.84 16.86
N CYS A 335 -1.58 -25.57 15.95
CA CYS A 335 -1.17 -24.20 15.64
C CYS A 335 -2.31 -23.38 15.00
N ILE A 336 -3.13 -23.96 14.13
CA ILE A 336 -4.27 -23.26 13.51
C ILE A 336 -5.36 -22.91 14.55
N ILE A 337 -5.55 -23.75 15.57
CA ILE A 337 -6.46 -23.45 16.68
C ILE A 337 -5.88 -22.32 17.54
N MET A 338 -4.59 -22.40 17.89
CA MET A 338 -3.83 -21.40 18.65
C MET A 338 -3.21 -20.34 17.72
N TRP A 339 -4.04 -19.71 16.90
CA TRP A 339 -3.62 -18.83 15.81
C TRP A 339 -2.83 -17.60 16.26
N ASP A 340 -3.17 -17.07 17.44
CA ASP A 340 -2.60 -15.81 17.95
C ASP A 340 -1.20 -15.98 18.52
N GLU A 341 -0.83 -17.21 18.89
CA GLU A 341 0.47 -17.56 19.47
C GLU A 341 1.54 -17.80 18.39
N ILE A 342 1.19 -17.81 17.09
CA ILE A 342 2.12 -18.08 15.99
C ILE A 342 3.08 -16.90 15.79
N LEU A 343 4.38 -17.14 15.98
CA LEU A 343 5.45 -16.15 15.80
C LEU A 343 6.39 -16.53 14.65
N PRO A 344 6.86 -15.55 13.85
CA PRO A 344 7.73 -15.79 12.70
C PRO A 344 9.22 -15.93 13.08
N ASN A 345 9.55 -16.62 14.19
CA ASN A 345 10.93 -16.82 14.64
C ASN A 345 11.28 -18.32 14.71
N SER A 346 12.58 -18.65 14.63
CA SER A 346 13.00 -20.05 14.65
C SER A 346 12.82 -20.71 16.02
N GLU A 347 12.86 -19.92 17.08
CA GLU A 347 12.69 -20.39 18.47
C GLU A 347 11.27 -20.94 18.71
N TRP A 348 10.26 -20.28 18.15
CA TRP A 348 8.87 -20.72 18.20
C TRP A 348 8.63 -22.00 17.40
N VAL A 349 9.27 -22.12 16.23
CA VAL A 349 9.18 -23.38 15.46
C VAL A 349 9.77 -24.53 16.28
N SER A 350 10.93 -24.32 16.92
CA SER A 350 11.57 -25.32 17.77
C SER A 350 10.81 -25.62 19.06
N SER A 351 10.06 -24.66 19.63
CA SER A 351 9.31 -24.86 20.88
C SER A 351 8.13 -25.84 20.76
N ASN A 352 7.66 -26.11 19.54
CA ASN A 352 6.62 -27.10 19.29
C ASN A 352 7.14 -28.55 19.39
N VAL A 353 8.46 -28.75 19.38
CA VAL A 353 9.08 -30.07 19.52
C VAL A 353 9.15 -30.45 21.01
N PRO A 354 8.65 -31.63 21.43
CA PRO A 354 8.75 -32.12 22.80
C PRO A 354 10.19 -32.22 23.32
N GLN A 355 10.38 -32.04 24.63
CA GLN A 355 11.69 -32.09 25.29
C GLN A 355 12.44 -33.42 25.06
N ILE A 356 11.72 -34.54 25.07
CA ILE A 356 12.26 -35.88 24.78
C ILE A 356 12.98 -35.95 23.42
N ILE A 357 12.50 -35.21 22.42
CA ILE A 357 13.10 -35.19 21.09
C ILE A 357 14.30 -34.23 21.07
N GLN A 358 14.17 -33.06 21.72
CA GLN A 358 15.23 -32.05 21.77
C GLN A 358 16.50 -32.54 22.49
N GLU A 359 16.36 -33.27 23.59
CA GLU A 359 17.48 -33.75 24.41
C GLU A 359 18.28 -34.87 23.73
N ASN A 360 17.61 -35.72 22.94
CA ASN A 360 18.22 -36.90 22.33
C ASN A 360 18.92 -36.63 20.99
N ILE A 361 18.56 -35.56 20.26
CA ILE A 361 19.20 -35.19 18.98
C ILE A 361 20.55 -34.49 19.20
N GLY A 362 20.75 -33.85 20.37
CA GLY A 362 21.99 -33.14 20.72
C GLY A 362 23.08 -34.01 21.37
N ASN A 363 22.72 -35.15 21.97
CA ASN A 363 23.65 -36.02 22.70
C ASN A 363 23.73 -37.41 22.04
N PRO A 364 24.83 -37.76 21.33
CA PRO A 364 25.02 -39.07 20.71
C PRO A 364 25.38 -40.16 21.74
N VAL A 365 24.97 -40.02 23.00
CA VAL A 365 25.35 -40.92 24.10
C VAL A 365 24.10 -41.43 24.79
N VAL A 366 23.28 -42.29 24.15
CA VAL A 366 22.43 -43.22 24.92
C VAL A 366 22.03 -44.46 24.10
N SER A 367 22.33 -45.64 24.69
CA SER A 367 21.66 -46.96 24.64
C SER A 367 21.16 -47.57 23.31
N GLU A 368 21.56 -48.83 23.08
CA GLU A 368 21.12 -49.71 21.97
C GLU A 368 19.60 -49.98 21.90
N ASP A 369 18.81 -49.59 22.91
CA ASP A 369 17.37 -49.88 23.03
C ASP A 369 16.42 -48.76 22.53
N LEU A 370 16.94 -47.60 22.09
CA LEU A 370 16.12 -46.46 21.61
C LEU A 370 16.06 -46.43 20.07
N ASN A 371 14.85 -46.50 19.52
CA ASN A 371 14.59 -46.29 18.08
C ASN A 371 14.86 -44.83 17.69
N MET A 372 16.12 -44.51 17.40
CA MET A 372 16.56 -43.18 16.95
C MET A 372 15.86 -42.75 15.66
N GLU A 373 15.46 -43.70 14.80
CA GLU A 373 14.67 -43.46 13.59
C GLU A 373 13.33 -42.77 13.90
N THR A 374 12.53 -43.31 14.83
CA THR A 374 11.21 -42.74 15.19
C THR A 374 11.35 -41.33 15.72
N LEU A 375 12.36 -41.08 16.58
CA LEU A 375 12.61 -39.75 17.14
C LEU A 375 13.01 -38.74 16.07
N ALA A 376 13.89 -39.14 15.15
CA ALA A 376 14.35 -38.27 14.07
C ALA A 376 13.24 -38.00 13.04
N GLN A 377 12.42 -39.00 12.71
CA GLN A 377 11.22 -38.80 11.88
C GLN A 377 10.21 -37.87 12.57
N ALA A 378 9.89 -38.10 13.84
CA ALA A 378 8.96 -37.26 14.58
C ALA A 378 9.44 -35.80 14.65
N HIS A 379 10.74 -35.58 14.90
CA HIS A 379 11.35 -34.25 14.88
C HIS A 379 11.09 -33.51 13.55
N ASP A 380 11.43 -34.16 12.43
CA ASP A 380 11.37 -33.54 11.12
C ASP A 380 9.92 -33.22 10.70
N TYR A 381 8.97 -34.12 10.98
CA TYR A 381 7.55 -33.91 10.68
C TYR A 381 6.90 -32.85 11.58
N ILE A 382 7.26 -32.75 12.86
CA ILE A 382 6.76 -31.70 13.76
C ILE A 382 7.26 -30.33 13.30
N ILE A 383 8.55 -30.20 12.95
CA ILE A 383 9.11 -28.95 12.41
C ILE A 383 8.43 -28.60 11.09
N ALA A 384 8.25 -29.55 10.18
CA ALA A 384 7.56 -29.32 8.92
C ALA A 384 6.10 -28.83 9.14
N GLY A 385 5.39 -29.40 10.12
CA GLY A 385 4.04 -28.98 10.50
C GLY A 385 3.99 -27.57 11.08
N ALA A 386 4.94 -27.23 11.96
CA ALA A 386 5.07 -25.88 12.52
C ALA A 386 5.45 -24.85 11.45
N CYS A 387 6.37 -25.17 10.54
CA CYS A 387 6.70 -24.34 9.37
C CYS A 387 5.48 -24.12 8.47
N MET A 388 4.68 -25.17 8.24
CA MET A 388 3.45 -25.06 7.47
C MET A 388 2.46 -24.11 8.14
N ALA A 389 2.32 -24.17 9.47
CA ALA A 389 1.46 -23.26 10.22
C ALA A 389 1.89 -21.77 10.10
N VAL A 390 3.21 -21.49 10.13
CA VAL A 390 3.75 -20.16 9.81
C VAL A 390 3.36 -19.74 8.39
N GLY A 391 3.45 -20.66 7.43
CA GLY A 391 3.02 -20.46 6.05
C GLY A 391 1.53 -20.08 5.92
N PHE A 392 0.65 -20.76 6.65
CA PHE A 392 -0.78 -20.42 6.69
C PHE A 392 -1.05 -19.07 7.36
N ARG A 393 -0.34 -18.74 8.45
CA ARG A 393 -0.51 -17.47 9.19
C ARG A 393 -0.14 -16.25 8.37
N PHE A 394 0.94 -16.36 7.60
CA PHE A 394 1.56 -15.25 6.86
C PHE A 394 1.36 -15.39 5.34
N ALA A 395 0.35 -16.15 4.89
CA ALA A 395 0.10 -16.39 3.48
C ALA A 395 -0.12 -15.07 2.71
N GLY A 396 0.66 -14.84 1.66
CA GLY A 396 0.59 -13.66 0.80
C GLY A 396 0.97 -12.33 1.47
N SER A 397 1.53 -12.35 2.68
CA SER A 397 1.92 -11.14 3.43
C SER A 397 3.29 -10.58 3.03
N ALA A 398 4.14 -11.39 2.38
CA ALA A 398 5.52 -11.05 2.05
C ALA A 398 6.37 -10.58 3.26
N ASN A 399 6.10 -11.13 4.45
CA ASN A 399 6.85 -10.81 5.68
C ASN A 399 8.31 -11.31 5.58
N SER A 400 9.28 -10.43 5.86
CA SER A 400 10.71 -10.72 5.84
C SER A 400 11.14 -11.76 6.87
N ASP A 401 10.62 -11.67 8.10
CA ASP A 401 11.08 -12.51 9.22
C ASP A 401 10.63 -13.96 9.03
N ALA A 402 9.38 -14.13 8.59
CA ALA A 402 8.83 -15.44 8.24
C ALA A 402 9.59 -16.06 7.05
N PHE A 403 9.94 -15.24 6.05
CA PHE A 403 10.73 -15.67 4.91
C PHE A 403 12.12 -16.17 5.33
N ASP A 404 12.86 -15.40 6.13
CA ASP A 404 14.22 -15.77 6.55
C ASP A 404 14.22 -17.02 7.45
N CYS A 405 13.23 -17.14 8.34
CA CYS A 405 13.03 -18.32 9.17
C CYS A 405 12.78 -19.59 8.32
N LEU A 406 11.79 -19.55 7.43
CA LEU A 406 11.44 -20.70 6.58
C LEU A 406 12.57 -21.04 5.58
N TYR A 407 13.27 -20.03 5.06
CA TYR A 407 14.41 -20.24 4.16
C TYR A 407 15.58 -20.92 4.88
N LYS A 408 15.81 -20.62 6.16
CA LYS A 408 16.80 -21.32 7.00
C LYS A 408 16.44 -22.80 7.14
N PHE A 409 15.18 -23.13 7.44
CA PHE A 409 14.73 -24.53 7.54
C PHE A 409 14.80 -25.26 6.20
N ALA A 410 14.41 -24.63 5.09
CA ALA A 410 14.53 -25.21 3.76
C ALA A 410 15.99 -25.59 3.44
N ARG A 411 16.95 -24.71 3.76
CA ARG A 411 18.39 -25.01 3.61
C ARG A 411 18.85 -26.15 4.52
N SER A 412 18.38 -26.19 5.76
CA SER A 412 18.69 -27.26 6.70
C SER A 412 18.23 -28.62 6.15
N PHE A 413 16.98 -28.74 5.69
CA PHE A 413 16.45 -29.97 5.10
C PHE A 413 17.20 -30.38 3.81
N MET A 414 17.63 -29.42 2.99
CA MET A 414 18.49 -29.71 1.84
C MET A 414 19.85 -30.30 2.24
N GLN A 415 20.45 -29.80 3.31
CA GLN A 415 21.72 -30.32 3.83
C GLN A 415 21.54 -31.73 4.42
N CYS A 416 20.46 -31.96 5.16
CA CYS A 416 20.10 -33.27 5.70
C CYS A 416 19.94 -34.31 4.58
N LEU A 417 19.38 -33.92 3.43
CA LEU A 417 19.22 -34.78 2.24
C LEU A 417 20.55 -35.31 1.66
N THR A 418 21.65 -34.60 1.89
CA THR A 418 23.00 -34.97 1.42
C THR A 418 23.85 -35.66 2.47
N SER A 419 23.39 -35.67 3.72
CA SER A 419 24.11 -36.22 4.87
C SER A 419 23.81 -37.72 5.07
N ALA A 420 24.70 -38.43 5.78
CA ALA A 420 24.48 -39.81 6.20
C ALA A 420 23.27 -39.99 7.14
N THR A 421 22.74 -38.90 7.70
CA THR A 421 21.50 -38.90 8.50
C THR A 421 20.25 -39.26 7.68
N ALA A 422 20.30 -39.14 6.36
CA ALA A 422 19.16 -39.43 5.49
C ALA A 422 18.80 -40.92 5.41
N THR A 423 19.75 -41.83 5.68
CA THR A 423 19.49 -43.27 5.73
C THR A 423 18.74 -43.68 7.00
N VAL A 424 18.90 -42.92 8.09
CA VAL A 424 18.24 -43.19 9.38
C VAL A 424 16.80 -42.67 9.40
N THR A 425 16.55 -41.48 8.86
CA THR A 425 15.18 -40.91 8.81
C THR A 425 14.36 -41.40 7.61
N GLY A 426 15.03 -41.88 6.57
CA GLY A 426 14.44 -42.25 5.30
C GLY A 426 14.32 -41.06 4.36
N HIS A 427 14.84 -41.21 3.14
CA HIS A 427 14.84 -40.16 2.13
C HIS A 427 13.43 -39.67 1.76
N TYR A 428 12.45 -40.57 1.69
CA TYR A 428 11.06 -40.21 1.38
C TYR A 428 10.49 -39.21 2.40
N ASN A 429 10.69 -39.47 3.69
CA ASN A 429 10.21 -38.61 4.78
C ASN A 429 10.83 -37.21 4.70
N LEU A 430 12.14 -37.14 4.49
CA LEU A 430 12.84 -35.87 4.34
C LEU A 430 12.36 -35.08 3.11
N GLN A 431 12.08 -35.75 1.99
CA GLN A 431 11.53 -35.11 0.79
C GLN A 431 10.12 -34.57 1.03
N THR A 432 9.29 -35.29 1.78
CA THR A 432 7.96 -34.83 2.20
C THR A 432 8.07 -33.57 3.05
N CYS A 433 8.90 -33.58 4.09
CA CYS A 433 9.14 -32.42 4.96
C CYS A 433 9.69 -31.22 4.18
N LEU A 434 10.67 -31.44 3.30
CA LEU A 434 11.23 -30.40 2.43
C LEU A 434 10.15 -29.81 1.50
N SER A 435 9.29 -30.65 0.92
CA SER A 435 8.18 -30.22 0.08
C SER A 435 7.18 -29.34 0.85
N MET A 436 6.87 -29.68 2.11
CA MET A 436 5.99 -28.85 2.95
C MET A 436 6.60 -27.51 3.30
N VAL A 437 7.88 -27.50 3.69
CA VAL A 437 8.58 -26.24 4.00
C VAL A 437 8.67 -25.36 2.75
N LEU A 438 8.87 -25.95 1.57
CA LEU A 438 8.87 -25.21 0.31
C LEU A 438 7.50 -24.61 -0.04
N LEU A 439 6.42 -25.36 0.18
CA LEU A 439 5.06 -24.85 0.02
C LEU A 439 4.77 -23.73 1.01
N ALA A 440 5.16 -23.87 2.27
CA ALA A 440 5.07 -22.83 3.28
C ALA A 440 5.81 -21.55 2.87
N LEU A 441 7.05 -21.68 2.41
CA LEU A 441 7.86 -20.56 1.92
C LEU A 441 7.21 -19.87 0.72
N SER A 442 6.61 -20.64 -0.19
CA SER A 442 5.93 -20.12 -1.37
C SER A 442 4.57 -19.48 -1.04
N MET A 443 3.88 -19.96 -0.01
CA MET A 443 2.65 -19.33 0.51
C MET A 443 2.94 -17.95 1.08
N VAL A 444 3.99 -17.78 1.89
CA VAL A 444 4.35 -16.47 2.47
C VAL A 444 4.65 -15.44 1.36
N MET A 445 5.38 -15.87 0.33
CA MET A 445 5.79 -15.02 -0.80
C MET A 445 4.86 -15.12 -2.02
N ALA A 446 3.62 -15.60 -1.84
CA ALA A 446 2.71 -15.88 -2.94
C ALA A 446 2.41 -14.64 -3.80
N GLY A 447 2.56 -14.77 -5.11
CA GLY A 447 2.38 -13.71 -6.11
C GLY A 447 3.57 -12.79 -6.33
N SER A 448 4.52 -12.68 -5.39
CA SER A 448 5.63 -11.71 -5.45
C SER A 448 6.76 -12.07 -6.42
N GLY A 449 6.91 -13.35 -6.79
CA GLY A 449 7.99 -13.79 -7.68
C GLY A 449 9.40 -13.76 -7.09
N ASN A 450 9.57 -14.00 -5.77
CA ASN A 450 10.89 -13.94 -5.12
C ASN A 450 11.96 -14.84 -5.77
N LEU A 451 13.10 -14.24 -6.12
CA LEU A 451 14.21 -14.91 -6.82
C LEU A 451 14.81 -16.08 -6.05
N LYS A 452 14.99 -15.97 -4.72
CA LYS A 452 15.60 -17.03 -3.91
C LYS A 452 14.74 -18.30 -3.92
N VAL A 453 13.42 -18.14 -3.80
CA VAL A 453 12.45 -19.26 -3.84
C VAL A 453 12.39 -19.88 -5.24
N LEU A 454 12.41 -19.05 -6.29
CA LEU A 454 12.46 -19.53 -7.67
C LEU A 454 13.72 -20.36 -7.94
N GLN A 455 14.89 -19.92 -7.48
CA GLN A 455 16.14 -20.68 -7.63
C GLN A 455 16.04 -22.05 -6.94
N LEU A 456 15.44 -22.10 -5.76
CA LEU A 456 15.19 -23.34 -5.02
C LEU A 456 14.23 -24.28 -5.76
N CYS A 457 13.09 -23.77 -6.25
CA CYS A 457 12.15 -24.54 -7.05
C CYS A 457 12.79 -25.05 -8.36
N ARG A 458 13.61 -24.23 -9.00
CA ARG A 458 14.35 -24.61 -10.22
C ARG A 458 15.37 -25.70 -9.94
N PHE A 459 16.04 -25.66 -8.79
CA PHE A 459 16.96 -26.71 -8.36
C PHE A 459 16.23 -28.04 -8.19
N LEU A 460 15.10 -28.06 -7.48
CA LEU A 460 14.30 -29.27 -7.25
C LEU A 460 13.64 -29.79 -8.54
N HIS A 461 13.23 -28.91 -9.45
CA HIS A 461 12.70 -29.31 -10.76
C HIS A 461 13.73 -30.08 -11.60
N LYS A 462 15.02 -29.71 -11.54
CA LYS A 462 16.09 -30.40 -12.28
C LYS A 462 16.43 -31.78 -11.70
N ARG A 463 16.03 -32.08 -10.47
CA ARG A 463 16.24 -33.38 -9.85
C ARG A 463 15.14 -34.34 -10.30
N THR A 464 15.38 -35.03 -11.41
CA THR A 464 14.44 -36.01 -11.98
C THR A 464 14.86 -37.47 -11.73
N SER A 465 16.02 -37.70 -11.11
CA SER A 465 16.55 -39.05 -10.82
C SER A 465 16.32 -39.48 -9.37
N GLY A 466 16.25 -40.79 -9.14
CA GLY A 466 16.20 -41.42 -7.81
C GLY A 466 14.80 -41.50 -7.21
N GLU A 467 14.69 -41.27 -5.90
CA GLU A 467 13.49 -41.37 -5.06
C GLU A 467 12.47 -40.22 -5.26
N MET A 468 12.65 -39.40 -6.31
CA MET A 468 11.74 -38.32 -6.66
C MET A 468 10.53 -38.87 -7.42
N ASN A 469 9.37 -38.88 -6.79
CA ASN A 469 8.14 -39.39 -7.37
C ASN A 469 7.28 -38.29 -8.03
N TYR A 470 6.15 -38.70 -8.63
CA TYR A 470 5.20 -37.78 -9.26
C TYR A 470 4.68 -36.72 -8.28
N GLY A 471 4.36 -37.14 -7.05
CA GLY A 471 3.80 -36.30 -6.00
C GLY A 471 4.73 -35.17 -5.55
N PHE A 472 6.02 -35.45 -5.36
CA PHE A 472 7.00 -34.42 -5.02
C PHE A 472 7.17 -33.40 -6.16
N HIS A 473 7.21 -33.86 -7.42
CA HIS A 473 7.18 -32.92 -8.54
C HIS A 473 5.92 -32.06 -8.54
N MET A 474 4.77 -32.62 -8.18
CA MET A 474 3.52 -31.87 -8.05
C MET A 474 3.61 -30.81 -6.95
N ALA A 475 4.16 -31.15 -5.78
CA ALA A 475 4.39 -30.23 -4.68
C ALA A 475 5.32 -29.07 -5.08
N HIS A 476 6.47 -29.38 -5.68
CA HIS A 476 7.44 -28.39 -6.14
C HIS A 476 6.88 -27.46 -7.22
N HIS A 477 6.08 -27.99 -8.14
CA HIS A 477 5.43 -27.18 -9.18
C HIS A 477 4.26 -26.37 -8.66
N MET A 478 3.54 -26.86 -7.66
CA MET A 478 2.52 -26.09 -6.96
C MET A 478 3.16 -24.92 -6.20
N ALA A 479 4.28 -25.15 -5.50
CA ALA A 479 5.07 -24.10 -4.86
C ALA A 479 5.51 -23.02 -5.87
N LEU A 480 6.05 -23.43 -7.02
CA LEU A 480 6.41 -22.51 -8.12
C LEU A 480 5.18 -21.74 -8.65
N GLY A 481 4.04 -22.41 -8.79
CA GLY A 481 2.78 -21.80 -9.22
C GLY A 481 2.26 -20.75 -8.24
N LEU A 482 2.33 -21.02 -6.93
CA LEU A 482 1.96 -20.08 -5.87
C LEU A 482 2.86 -18.84 -5.86
N LEU A 483 4.16 -19.01 -6.12
CA LEU A 483 5.12 -17.90 -6.18
C LEU A 483 4.74 -16.86 -7.26
N PHE A 484 4.20 -17.33 -8.39
CA PHE A 484 3.76 -16.49 -9.52
C PHE A 484 2.25 -16.60 -9.75
N LEU A 485 1.47 -16.61 -8.68
CA LEU A 485 0.03 -16.80 -8.75
C LEU A 485 -0.63 -15.73 -9.65
N GLY A 486 -1.34 -16.18 -10.68
CA GLY A 486 -1.97 -15.33 -11.70
C GLY A 486 -1.01 -14.35 -12.36
N GLY A 487 0.23 -14.77 -12.63
CA GLY A 487 1.27 -13.92 -13.23
C GLY A 487 1.75 -12.80 -12.31
N GLY A 488 1.51 -12.91 -11.00
CA GLY A 488 1.81 -11.89 -10.00
C GLY A 488 0.68 -10.89 -9.78
N ARG A 489 -0.52 -11.16 -10.31
CA ARG A 489 -1.74 -10.36 -10.06
C ARG A 489 -2.47 -10.80 -8.79
N TYR A 490 -2.42 -12.09 -8.50
CA TYR A 490 -3.16 -12.72 -7.42
C TYR A 490 -2.22 -13.14 -6.29
N THR A 491 -2.76 -13.26 -5.10
CA THR A 491 -2.05 -13.74 -3.91
C THR A 491 -3.05 -14.39 -2.97
N LEU A 492 -2.59 -15.04 -1.92
CA LEU A 492 -3.43 -15.81 -1.01
C LEU A 492 -3.96 -14.92 0.13
N SER A 493 -5.20 -15.17 0.53
CA SER A 493 -5.80 -14.60 1.75
C SER A 493 -5.79 -15.61 2.91
N THR A 494 -5.83 -15.09 4.13
CA THR A 494 -5.92 -15.84 5.38
C THR A 494 -7.33 -15.79 5.99
N SER A 495 -8.35 -15.50 5.18
CA SER A 495 -9.75 -15.61 5.61
C SER A 495 -10.06 -17.04 6.07
N ASN A 496 -11.05 -17.21 6.96
CA ASN A 496 -11.38 -18.53 7.48
C ASN A 496 -11.77 -19.51 6.35
N SER A 497 -12.50 -19.02 5.33
CA SER A 497 -12.84 -19.79 4.14
C SER A 497 -11.63 -20.14 3.28
N ALA A 498 -10.73 -19.18 3.06
CA ALA A 498 -9.49 -19.41 2.31
C ALA A 498 -8.59 -20.44 2.98
N ILE A 499 -8.45 -20.43 4.31
CA ILE A 499 -7.67 -21.43 5.05
C ILE A 499 -8.27 -22.83 4.85
N ALA A 500 -9.60 -22.98 4.89
CA ALA A 500 -10.25 -24.26 4.65
C ALA A 500 -9.96 -24.79 3.23
N ALA A 501 -10.01 -23.92 2.22
CA ALA A 501 -9.67 -24.27 0.85
C ALA A 501 -8.18 -24.64 0.68
N LEU A 502 -7.27 -23.90 1.33
CA LEU A 502 -5.84 -24.19 1.32
C LEU A 502 -5.49 -25.50 2.02
N LEU A 503 -6.17 -25.84 3.13
CA LEU A 503 -5.98 -27.13 3.81
C LEU A 503 -6.34 -28.31 2.89
N CYS A 504 -7.37 -28.16 2.05
CA CYS A 504 -7.70 -29.17 1.04
C CYS A 504 -6.66 -29.24 -0.06
N ALA A 505 -6.22 -28.09 -0.57
CA ALA A 505 -5.29 -28.04 -1.69
C ALA A 505 -3.86 -28.46 -1.31
N LEU A 506 -3.42 -28.15 -0.10
CA LEU A 506 -2.05 -28.30 0.39
C LEU A 506 -1.91 -29.43 1.41
N TYR A 507 -2.80 -30.42 1.36
CA TYR A 507 -2.68 -31.62 2.19
C TYR A 507 -1.31 -32.29 2.01
N PRO A 508 -0.58 -32.61 3.09
CA PRO A 508 0.83 -32.98 3.03
C PRO A 508 1.14 -34.34 2.37
N HIS A 509 0.16 -35.24 2.21
CA HIS A 509 0.42 -36.48 1.44
C HIS A 509 0.23 -36.25 -0.05
N PHE A 510 1.34 -36.30 -0.78
CA PHE A 510 1.34 -36.23 -2.23
C PHE A 510 1.25 -37.65 -2.86
N PRO A 511 0.64 -37.78 -4.06
CA PRO A 511 0.46 -39.08 -4.71
C PRO A 511 1.79 -39.76 -5.05
N ALA A 512 1.88 -41.08 -4.89
CA ALA A 512 3.10 -41.82 -5.25
C ALA A 512 3.31 -41.83 -6.78
N HIS A 513 2.24 -42.03 -7.54
CA HIS A 513 2.25 -42.06 -9.00
C HIS A 513 1.02 -41.29 -9.57
N SER A 514 0.93 -41.13 -10.89
CA SER A 514 -0.06 -40.23 -11.50
C SER A 514 -1.52 -40.62 -11.29
N THR A 515 -1.82 -41.90 -11.12
CA THR A 515 -3.20 -42.41 -10.90
C THR A 515 -3.55 -42.65 -9.44
N ASP A 516 -2.60 -42.46 -8.53
CA ASP A 516 -2.79 -42.71 -7.10
C ASP A 516 -3.68 -41.63 -6.48
N ASN A 517 -4.80 -42.04 -5.88
CA ASN A 517 -5.69 -41.17 -5.11
C ASN A 517 -5.95 -41.72 -3.71
N ARG A 518 -5.17 -42.70 -3.24
CA ARG A 518 -5.46 -43.47 -2.03
C ARG A 518 -5.65 -42.61 -0.79
N TYR A 519 -4.69 -41.71 -0.56
CA TYR A 519 -4.70 -40.82 0.61
C TYR A 519 -5.44 -39.51 0.35
N HIS A 520 -5.50 -39.06 -0.91
CA HIS A 520 -6.06 -37.76 -1.25
C HIS A 520 -6.50 -37.70 -2.72
N LEU A 521 -7.71 -37.21 -2.96
CA LEU A 521 -8.23 -36.99 -4.29
C LEU A 521 -7.48 -35.85 -4.99
N GLN A 522 -6.79 -36.14 -6.09
CA GLN A 522 -5.94 -35.17 -6.79
C GLN A 522 -6.70 -33.93 -7.30
N ALA A 523 -8.01 -34.03 -7.58
CA ALA A 523 -8.81 -32.88 -8.01
C ALA A 523 -8.81 -31.74 -6.96
N LEU A 524 -8.79 -32.06 -5.67
CA LEU A 524 -8.88 -31.09 -4.57
C LEU A 524 -7.69 -30.13 -4.52
N ARG A 525 -6.59 -30.48 -5.18
CA ARG A 525 -5.38 -29.66 -5.32
C ARG A 525 -5.62 -28.32 -6.00
N HIS A 526 -6.69 -28.20 -6.78
CA HIS A 526 -7.10 -26.95 -7.43
C HIS A 526 -8.00 -26.05 -6.56
N LEU A 527 -8.45 -26.52 -5.39
CA LEU A 527 -9.26 -25.70 -4.48
C LEU A 527 -8.50 -24.49 -3.92
N GLY A 528 -7.16 -24.47 -4.01
CA GLY A 528 -6.34 -23.32 -3.62
C GLY A 528 -6.69 -22.04 -4.38
N VAL A 529 -7.36 -22.14 -5.53
CA VAL A 529 -7.90 -21.00 -6.29
C VAL A 529 -8.95 -20.21 -5.49
N LEU A 530 -9.75 -20.88 -4.65
CA LEU A 530 -10.75 -20.20 -3.81
C LEU A 530 -10.13 -19.28 -2.75
N ALA A 531 -8.85 -19.49 -2.42
CA ALA A 531 -8.08 -18.64 -1.52
C ALA A 531 -7.39 -17.47 -2.22
N ALA A 532 -7.38 -17.45 -3.55
CA ALA A 532 -6.69 -16.44 -4.35
C ALA A 532 -7.53 -15.17 -4.50
N GLU A 533 -6.94 -14.02 -4.15
CA GLU A 533 -7.55 -12.70 -4.32
C GLU A 533 -6.62 -11.75 -5.11
N PRO A 534 -7.19 -10.85 -5.94
CA PRO A 534 -6.41 -9.87 -6.66
C PRO A 534 -6.00 -8.74 -5.70
N ARG A 535 -4.70 -8.62 -5.41
CA ARG A 535 -4.15 -7.52 -4.58
C ARG A 535 -3.08 -6.68 -5.28
N LEU A 536 -2.81 -6.94 -6.57
CA LEU A 536 -1.88 -6.14 -7.34
C LEU A 536 -2.46 -4.75 -7.62
N LEU A 537 -1.75 -3.71 -7.18
CA LEU A 537 -2.08 -2.33 -7.52
C LEU A 537 -1.08 -1.82 -8.56
N VAL A 538 -1.60 -1.45 -9.74
CA VAL A 538 -0.81 -0.95 -10.86
C VAL A 538 -1.13 0.53 -11.08
N PRO A 539 -0.20 1.46 -10.79
CA PRO A 539 -0.40 2.84 -11.12
C PRO A 539 -0.28 3.03 -12.64
N VAL A 540 -1.24 3.73 -13.23
CA VAL A 540 -1.26 4.11 -14.64
C VAL A 540 -1.20 5.61 -14.70
N ASP A 541 -0.26 6.11 -15.49
CA ASP A 541 -0.13 7.53 -15.75
C ASP A 541 -1.32 8.02 -16.58
N VAL A 542 -1.97 9.09 -16.11
CA VAL A 542 -3.19 9.65 -16.73
C VAL A 542 -2.89 10.20 -18.13
N ASP A 543 -1.73 10.81 -18.31
CA ASP A 543 -1.40 11.51 -19.56
C ASP A 543 -1.03 10.52 -20.68
N THR A 544 -0.28 9.47 -20.35
CA THR A 544 0.16 8.46 -21.33
C THR A 544 -0.72 7.21 -21.41
N LEU A 545 -1.61 7.00 -20.44
CA LEU A 545 -2.39 5.77 -20.24
C LEU A 545 -1.53 4.49 -20.17
N LYS A 546 -0.25 4.63 -19.79
CA LYS A 546 0.68 3.51 -19.64
C LYS A 546 0.94 3.21 -18.16
N PRO A 547 1.13 1.93 -17.79
CA PRO A 547 1.59 1.56 -16.45
C PRO A 547 2.92 2.23 -16.12
N CYS A 548 3.01 2.81 -14.94
CA CYS A 548 4.19 3.51 -14.45
C CYS A 548 4.60 2.95 -13.08
N TYR A 549 5.70 3.48 -12.54
CA TYR A 549 6.08 3.22 -11.15
C TYR A 549 5.68 4.43 -10.30
N ALA A 550 5.18 4.19 -9.09
CA ALA A 550 4.83 5.23 -8.13
C ALA A 550 5.14 4.79 -6.70
N LEU A 551 5.55 5.71 -5.85
CA LEU A 551 5.74 5.44 -4.42
C LEU A 551 4.39 5.45 -3.70
N LEU A 552 4.17 4.43 -2.87
CA LEU A 552 2.99 4.27 -2.03
C LEU A 552 3.41 4.22 -0.56
N ASP A 553 2.72 4.97 0.28
CA ASP A 553 2.75 4.83 1.72
C ASP A 553 1.53 4.01 2.14
N VAL A 554 1.78 2.84 2.69
CA VAL A 554 0.75 1.91 3.15
C VAL A 554 0.79 1.89 4.67
N THR A 555 -0.35 2.21 5.30
CA THR A 555 -0.46 2.26 6.76
C THR A 555 -1.26 1.08 7.29
N TYR A 556 -0.67 0.33 8.22
CA TYR A 556 -1.30 -0.81 8.88
C TYR A 556 -2.11 -0.35 10.10
N LYS A 557 -3.20 -1.06 10.41
CA LYS A 557 -3.98 -0.83 11.63
C LYS A 557 -3.21 -1.31 12.85
N GLU A 558 -3.43 -0.66 14.00
CA GLU A 558 -2.95 -1.15 15.28
C GLU A 558 -3.58 -2.52 15.60
N THR A 559 -2.75 -3.49 15.97
CA THR A 559 -3.16 -4.85 16.36
C THR A 559 -2.41 -5.26 17.62
N PRO A 560 -2.81 -6.32 18.35
CA PRO A 560 -2.06 -6.76 19.54
C PRO A 560 -0.61 -7.18 19.26
N TRP A 561 -0.25 -7.42 18.00
CA TRP A 561 1.10 -7.84 17.61
C TRP A 561 2.02 -6.69 17.18
N TYR A 562 1.45 -5.55 16.74
CA TYR A 562 2.23 -4.40 16.27
C TYR A 562 1.45 -3.08 16.36
N GLU A 563 2.18 -2.00 16.60
CA GLU A 563 1.66 -0.63 16.59
C GLU A 563 1.34 -0.14 15.17
N GLU A 564 0.61 0.98 15.05
CA GLU A 564 0.35 1.59 13.75
C GLU A 564 1.66 1.97 13.05
N THR A 565 1.94 1.28 11.94
CA THR A 565 3.18 1.44 11.17
C THR A 565 2.89 1.82 9.72
N THR A 566 3.74 2.68 9.16
CA THR A 566 3.67 3.12 7.77
C THR A 566 4.87 2.56 7.01
N VAL A 567 4.61 1.84 5.92
CA VAL A 567 5.65 1.24 5.07
C VAL A 567 5.60 1.86 3.69
N GLU A 568 6.77 2.28 3.19
CA GLU A 568 6.92 2.80 1.83
C GLU A 568 7.17 1.65 0.85
N LEU A 569 6.35 1.57 -0.20
CA LEU A 569 6.41 0.55 -1.25
C LEU A 569 6.50 1.22 -2.62
N MET A 570 7.19 0.57 -3.57
CA MET A 570 7.24 1.03 -4.95
C MET A 570 6.24 0.24 -5.79
N ALA A 571 5.11 0.84 -6.17
CA ALA A 571 4.15 0.20 -7.05
C ALA A 571 4.67 0.19 -8.50
N PRO A 572 4.35 -0.82 -9.34
CA PRO A 572 3.37 -1.89 -9.12
C PRO A 572 3.79 -2.93 -8.08
N THR A 573 2.98 -3.10 -7.03
CA THR A 573 3.22 -4.04 -5.92
C THR A 573 1.94 -4.68 -5.45
N MET A 574 2.09 -5.85 -4.82
CA MET A 574 1.01 -6.51 -4.10
C MET A 574 0.74 -5.78 -2.80
N LEU A 575 -0.53 -5.46 -2.55
CA LEU A 575 -0.96 -4.98 -1.25
C LEU A 575 -1.08 -6.16 -0.27
N PRO A 576 -0.86 -5.92 1.03
CA PRO A 576 -1.21 -6.88 2.07
C PRO A 576 -2.74 -6.97 2.19
N GLU A 577 -3.23 -7.83 3.09
CA GLU A 577 -4.66 -8.01 3.31
C GLU A 577 -5.39 -6.70 3.64
N LEU A 578 -6.50 -6.47 2.94
CA LEU A 578 -7.31 -5.25 3.04
C LEU A 578 -7.87 -5.03 4.45
N GLN A 579 -8.12 -6.11 5.20
CA GLN A 579 -8.62 -6.05 6.57
C GLN A 579 -7.60 -5.43 7.54
N LEU A 580 -6.31 -5.67 7.30
CA LEU A 580 -5.20 -5.16 8.13
C LEU A 580 -4.80 -3.72 7.78
N LEU A 581 -5.23 -3.23 6.61
CA LEU A 581 -4.88 -1.89 6.11
C LEU A 581 -5.78 -0.78 6.65
N LYS A 582 -5.16 0.34 7.05
CA LYS A 582 -5.84 1.56 7.48
C LYS A 582 -5.94 2.59 6.34
N LYS A 583 -4.85 2.84 5.63
CA LYS A 583 -4.79 3.84 4.56
C LYS A 583 -3.74 3.47 3.52
N VAL A 584 -4.03 3.78 2.25
CA VAL A 584 -3.05 3.73 1.15
C VAL A 584 -2.94 5.14 0.57
N LYS A 585 -1.73 5.69 0.53
CA LYS A 585 -1.45 7.02 0.02
C LYS A 585 -0.39 6.94 -1.08
N VAL A 586 -0.61 7.61 -2.20
CA VAL A 586 0.44 7.85 -3.20
C VAL A 586 1.32 8.98 -2.67
N LYS A 587 2.61 8.68 -2.49
CA LYS A 587 3.58 9.65 -1.98
C LYS A 587 3.92 10.66 -3.08
N GLY A 588 4.08 11.91 -2.65
CA GLY A 588 4.01 13.06 -3.53
C GLY A 588 5.27 13.67 -4.13
N PRO A 589 6.48 13.07 -4.15
CA PRO A 589 7.60 13.78 -4.76
C PRO A 589 7.31 14.00 -6.25
N ARG A 590 6.95 12.94 -7.01
CA ARG A 590 6.77 13.00 -8.47
C ARG A 590 5.35 12.97 -8.97
N TYR A 591 4.45 12.32 -8.23
CA TYR A 591 3.06 12.24 -8.60
C TYR A 591 2.22 13.08 -7.66
N TRP A 592 1.00 13.41 -8.08
CA TRP A 592 0.03 14.04 -7.21
C TRP A 592 -0.39 13.11 -6.09
N GLU A 593 -0.40 13.64 -4.86
CA GLU A 593 -0.78 12.84 -3.69
C GLU A 593 -2.27 12.52 -3.73
N LEU A 594 -2.58 11.23 -3.68
CA LEU A 594 -3.93 10.70 -3.54
C LEU A 594 -3.95 9.80 -2.33
N SER A 595 -5.02 9.86 -1.53
CA SER A 595 -5.12 9.01 -0.34
C SER A 595 -6.47 8.32 -0.25
N ILE A 596 -6.43 7.00 -0.13
CA ILE A 596 -7.58 6.12 0.01
C ILE A 596 -7.62 5.65 1.47
N ASP A 597 -8.56 6.18 2.23
CA ASP A 597 -8.78 5.78 3.62
C ASP A 597 -9.70 4.55 3.68
N MET A 598 -9.25 3.46 4.29
CA MET A 598 -10.01 2.21 4.41
C MET A 598 -11.06 2.26 5.51
N SER A 599 -11.00 3.23 6.43
CA SER A 599 -11.96 3.42 7.52
C SER A 599 -13.37 3.82 7.03
N LYS A 600 -13.45 4.43 5.84
CA LYS A 600 -14.71 4.87 5.22
C LYS A 600 -15.35 3.80 4.33
N GLY A 601 -14.65 2.69 4.08
CA GLY A 601 -15.14 1.53 3.34
C GLY A 601 -14.05 0.84 2.51
N THR A 602 -13.96 -0.50 2.61
CA THR A 602 -13.01 -1.33 1.83
C THR A 602 -13.49 -1.58 0.40
N GLN A 603 -14.80 -1.49 0.17
CA GLN A 603 -15.46 -1.82 -1.09
C GLN A 603 -14.92 -1.02 -2.29
N HIS A 604 -14.53 0.24 -2.08
CA HIS A 604 -13.99 1.06 -3.17
C HIS A 604 -12.65 0.48 -3.67
N LEU A 605 -11.73 0.14 -2.76
CA LEU A 605 -10.45 -0.45 -3.15
C LEU A 605 -10.62 -1.87 -3.70
N GLU A 606 -11.51 -2.68 -3.11
CA GLU A 606 -11.88 -4.00 -3.64
C GLU A 606 -12.40 -3.90 -5.09
N SER A 607 -13.20 -2.88 -5.39
CA SER A 607 -13.71 -2.65 -6.75
C SER A 607 -12.60 -2.27 -7.74
N ILE A 608 -11.61 -1.48 -7.30
CA ILE A 608 -10.44 -1.12 -8.10
C ILE A 608 -9.61 -2.38 -8.39
N LEU A 609 -9.30 -3.17 -7.36
CA LEU A 609 -8.52 -4.40 -7.48
C LEU A 609 -9.21 -5.44 -8.36
N SER A 610 -10.54 -5.54 -8.28
CA SER A 610 -11.35 -6.42 -9.12
C SER A 610 -11.33 -6.00 -10.59
N ARG A 611 -11.29 -4.70 -10.88
CA ARG A 611 -11.21 -4.11 -12.23
C ARG A 611 -9.76 -3.81 -12.61
N ASP A 612 -8.97 -4.86 -12.78
CA ASP A 612 -7.56 -4.81 -13.18
C ASP A 612 -6.59 -4.14 -12.19
N GLY A 613 -7.05 -3.61 -11.05
CA GLY A 613 -6.17 -3.02 -10.04
C GLY A 613 -5.49 -1.73 -10.51
N VAL A 614 -6.11 -1.02 -11.46
CA VAL A 614 -5.55 0.19 -12.05
C VAL A 614 -5.83 1.40 -11.17
N LEU A 615 -4.76 2.06 -10.72
CA LEU A 615 -4.83 3.35 -10.02
C LEU A 615 -4.34 4.45 -10.95
N TYR A 616 -5.20 5.41 -11.28
CA TYR A 616 -4.80 6.56 -12.09
C TYR A 616 -4.01 7.56 -11.25
N VAL A 617 -2.76 7.81 -11.64
CA VAL A 617 -1.87 8.79 -11.02
C VAL A 617 -1.44 9.81 -12.06
N LYS A 618 -1.40 11.10 -11.67
CA LYS A 618 -0.93 12.17 -12.55
C LYS A 618 0.50 12.55 -12.18
N LEU A 619 1.38 12.57 -13.16
CA LEU A 619 2.75 13.05 -13.00
C LEU A 619 2.75 14.56 -12.72
N ARG A 620 3.60 15.02 -11.81
CA ARG A 620 3.82 16.45 -11.58
C ARG A 620 4.68 16.99 -12.71
N ALA A 621 4.30 18.17 -13.20
CA ALA A 621 5.13 18.90 -14.16
C ALA A 621 6.50 19.22 -13.52
N GLY A 622 7.58 19.10 -14.30
CA GLY A 622 8.95 19.31 -13.82
C GLY A 622 9.68 18.11 -13.26
N GLN A 623 9.05 16.94 -13.20
CA GLN A 623 9.70 15.71 -12.76
C GLN A 623 9.52 14.57 -13.75
N LEU A 624 10.55 13.74 -13.88
CA LEU A 624 10.51 12.57 -14.76
C LEU A 624 9.86 11.36 -14.08
N PRO A 625 9.24 10.45 -14.85
CA PRO A 625 8.81 9.15 -14.35
C PRO A 625 9.97 8.36 -13.74
N TYR A 626 9.70 7.51 -12.74
CA TYR A 626 10.71 6.63 -12.13
C TYR A 626 11.36 5.65 -13.11
N LYS A 627 10.71 5.35 -14.25
CA LYS A 627 11.29 4.50 -15.30
C LYS A 627 12.54 5.14 -15.92
N ASP A 628 12.51 6.45 -16.15
CA ASP A 628 13.57 7.19 -16.85
C ASP A 628 14.62 7.75 -15.87
N ASP A 629 14.20 7.98 -14.62
CA ASP A 629 15.05 8.40 -13.52
C ASP A 629 14.72 7.65 -12.21
N PRO A 630 15.21 6.43 -11.99
CA PRO A 630 14.82 5.60 -10.84
C PRO A 630 15.29 6.15 -9.50
N ARG A 631 16.41 6.87 -9.46
CA ARG A 631 16.98 7.43 -8.22
C ARG A 631 16.72 8.92 -8.03
N GLY A 632 16.19 9.60 -9.05
CA GLY A 632 16.01 11.05 -9.02
C GLY A 632 17.29 11.81 -9.35
N TRP A 633 18.33 11.13 -9.83
CA TRP A 633 19.66 11.74 -9.98
C TRP A 633 19.70 12.65 -11.20
N LYS A 634 18.93 12.37 -12.25
CA LYS A 634 18.81 13.31 -13.38
C LYS A 634 18.05 14.57 -12.97
N SER A 635 17.06 14.39 -12.10
CA SER A 635 16.28 15.48 -11.51
C SER A 635 17.10 16.27 -10.47
N LEU A 636 18.03 15.63 -9.75
CA LEU A 636 18.94 16.22 -8.75
C LEU A 636 20.25 16.77 -9.33
N LEU A 637 20.67 16.34 -10.52
CA LEU A 637 21.81 16.92 -11.26
C LEU A 637 21.44 18.27 -11.91
N ALA A 638 20.19 18.69 -11.76
CA ALA A 638 19.86 20.10 -11.71
C ALA A 638 20.64 20.72 -10.54
N PRO A 639 21.49 21.72 -10.78
CA PRO A 639 22.28 22.32 -9.72
C PRO A 639 21.38 22.80 -8.57
N ASN A 640 21.89 22.62 -7.36
CA ASN A 640 21.14 22.61 -6.10
C ASN A 640 20.08 23.72 -5.97
N VAL A 641 18.84 23.27 -5.73
CA VAL A 641 17.63 24.02 -5.32
C VAL A 641 17.80 24.91 -4.06
N ASN A 642 18.98 24.91 -3.42
CA ASN A 642 19.26 25.73 -2.25
C ASN A 642 20.02 27.04 -2.53
N ASN A 643 20.26 27.40 -3.79
CA ASN A 643 20.75 28.74 -4.13
C ASN A 643 19.88 29.34 -5.24
N ARG A 644 18.67 29.77 -4.84
CA ARG A 644 17.82 30.63 -5.65
C ARG A 644 18.68 31.78 -6.21
N ASN A 645 18.68 31.93 -7.53
CA ASN A 645 18.87 33.20 -8.28
C ASN A 645 20.10 33.37 -9.19
N SER A 646 21.14 32.52 -9.15
CA SER A 646 22.25 32.64 -10.13
C SER A 646 21.99 31.85 -11.43
N GLU A 647 21.17 30.81 -11.36
CA GLU A 647 21.15 29.74 -12.38
C GLU A 647 20.00 29.84 -13.40
N VAL A 648 19.02 30.73 -13.17
CA VAL A 648 17.93 31.01 -14.13
C VAL A 648 18.47 31.56 -15.46
N ARG A 649 19.66 32.17 -15.44
CA ARG A 649 20.35 32.67 -16.65
C ARG A 649 21.27 31.67 -17.33
N THR A 650 21.56 30.51 -16.71
CA THR A 650 22.52 29.51 -17.21
C THR A 650 21.89 28.17 -17.60
N PHE A 651 20.56 28.09 -17.64
CA PHE A 651 19.85 26.90 -18.08
C PHE A 651 20.10 26.63 -19.58
N LYS A 652 20.66 25.46 -19.90
CA LYS A 652 20.81 25.03 -21.30
C LYS A 652 19.50 24.39 -21.78
N PRO A 653 18.92 24.84 -22.92
CA PRO A 653 17.67 24.29 -23.47
C PRO A 653 17.69 22.78 -23.69
N GLU A 654 18.85 22.21 -24.01
CA GLU A 654 19.07 20.77 -24.21
C GLU A 654 18.84 19.94 -22.94
N ALA A 655 18.94 20.57 -21.77
CA ALA A 655 18.72 19.89 -20.49
C ALA A 655 17.22 19.71 -20.17
N ILE A 656 16.28 20.36 -20.88
CA ILE A 656 14.85 20.28 -20.51
C ILE A 656 14.29 18.86 -20.58
N SER A 657 14.80 18.02 -21.48
CA SER A 657 14.41 16.61 -21.60
C SER A 657 14.82 15.80 -20.38
N THR A 658 15.71 16.32 -19.52
CA THR A 658 16.04 15.70 -18.22
C THR A 658 15.09 16.11 -17.10
N PHE A 659 14.19 17.07 -17.33
CA PHE A 659 13.22 17.55 -16.34
C PHE A 659 11.80 17.10 -16.65
N THR A 660 11.40 17.15 -17.92
CA THR A 660 10.02 16.85 -18.34
C THR A 660 9.98 16.00 -19.58
N SER A 661 9.05 15.05 -19.58
CA SER A 661 8.70 14.23 -20.74
C SER A 661 7.45 14.74 -21.48
N ASP A 662 6.92 15.90 -21.08
CA ASP A 662 5.77 16.51 -21.76
C ASP A 662 6.17 17.01 -23.16
N ALA A 663 5.50 16.49 -24.18
CA ALA A 663 5.76 16.81 -25.57
C ALA A 663 5.57 18.30 -25.87
N ALA A 664 4.63 18.97 -25.22
CA ALA A 664 4.37 20.40 -25.44
C ALA A 664 5.58 21.24 -24.99
N LEU A 665 6.07 21.03 -23.76
CA LEU A 665 7.20 21.76 -23.20
C LEU A 665 8.52 21.44 -23.89
N VAL A 666 8.75 20.17 -24.26
CA VAL A 666 9.93 19.75 -25.00
C VAL A 666 9.93 20.36 -26.40
N SER A 667 8.78 20.35 -27.10
CA SER A 667 8.66 21.01 -28.40
C SER A 667 8.88 22.51 -28.30
N PHE A 668 8.38 23.17 -27.25
CA PHE A 668 8.63 24.58 -27.01
C PHE A 668 10.12 24.87 -26.85
N ALA A 669 10.85 24.05 -26.10
CA ALA A 669 12.29 24.22 -25.98
C ALA A 669 13.05 24.01 -27.30
N GLU A 670 12.62 23.03 -28.11
CA GLU A 670 13.26 22.72 -29.39
C GLU A 670 13.05 23.84 -30.41
N TYR A 671 11.83 24.40 -30.50
CA TYR A 671 11.49 25.42 -31.47
C TYR A 671 11.84 26.86 -31.03
N PHE A 672 11.71 27.18 -29.74
CA PHE A 672 11.85 28.56 -29.24
C PHE A 672 13.11 28.81 -28.41
N CYS A 673 13.69 27.80 -27.75
CA CYS A 673 14.84 28.00 -26.86
C CYS A 673 16.18 27.59 -27.51
N LYS A 674 16.18 26.67 -28.47
CA LYS A 674 17.40 26.19 -29.13
C LYS A 674 17.94 27.22 -30.15
N SER A 675 19.18 27.67 -29.96
CA SER A 675 19.85 28.59 -30.90
C SER A 675 20.20 27.86 -32.20
N SER A 676 19.67 28.32 -33.33
CA SER A 676 20.32 28.08 -34.63
C SER A 676 21.51 29.05 -34.79
N GLU A 677 22.52 28.69 -35.59
CA GLU A 677 23.82 29.39 -35.66
C GLU A 677 23.76 30.86 -36.16
N SER A 678 22.60 31.39 -36.56
CA SER A 678 22.48 32.65 -37.29
C SER A 678 22.07 33.90 -36.49
N VAL A 679 21.77 33.80 -35.18
CA VAL A 679 21.12 34.92 -34.45
C VAL A 679 21.92 35.40 -33.23
N LYS A 680 22.97 36.21 -33.45
CA LYS A 680 23.76 36.82 -32.36
C LYS A 680 23.04 37.98 -31.65
N HIS A 681 22.12 38.70 -32.33
CA HIS A 681 21.40 39.85 -31.78
C HIS A 681 20.13 39.53 -30.98
N LYS A 682 19.66 38.27 -30.95
CA LYS A 682 18.46 37.86 -30.17
C LYS A 682 18.78 36.84 -29.06
N ARG A 683 20.06 36.66 -28.70
CA ARG A 683 20.46 35.71 -27.66
C ARG A 683 19.80 35.99 -26.32
N ASP A 684 19.62 37.26 -25.97
CA ASP A 684 18.99 37.64 -24.70
C ASP A 684 17.51 37.22 -24.65
N THR A 685 16.81 37.28 -25.79
CA THR A 685 15.41 36.85 -25.88
C THR A 685 15.26 35.33 -25.78
N LEU A 686 16.19 34.57 -26.37
CA LEU A 686 16.22 33.11 -26.27
C LEU A 686 16.58 32.65 -24.85
N ALA A 687 17.53 33.34 -24.21
CA ALA A 687 17.88 33.10 -22.81
C ALA A 687 16.69 33.37 -21.89
N LEU A 688 15.92 34.43 -22.14
CA LEU A 688 14.71 34.72 -21.38
C LEU A 688 13.62 33.66 -21.58
N PHE A 689 13.37 33.18 -22.81
CA PHE A 689 12.42 32.08 -23.01
C PHE A 689 12.85 30.79 -22.32
N SER A 690 14.16 30.51 -22.30
CA SER A 690 14.68 29.36 -21.55
C SER A 690 14.50 29.51 -20.03
N ALA A 691 14.64 30.73 -19.51
CA ALA A 691 14.40 31.06 -18.11
C ALA A 691 12.92 30.96 -17.72
N ILE A 692 12.02 31.52 -18.53
CA ILE A 692 10.56 31.44 -18.34
C ILE A 692 10.11 29.97 -18.38
N LEU A 693 10.61 29.19 -19.35
CA LEU A 693 10.29 27.78 -19.46
C LEU A 693 10.74 27.02 -18.21
N TYR A 694 11.98 27.23 -17.77
CA TYR A 694 12.52 26.59 -16.57
C TYR A 694 11.68 26.94 -15.33
N GLU A 695 11.26 28.18 -15.19
CA GLU A 695 10.40 28.62 -14.10
C GLU A 695 9.00 27.96 -14.13
N CYS A 696 8.35 27.93 -15.30
CA CYS A 696 7.04 27.28 -15.45
C CYS A 696 7.11 25.79 -15.11
N VAL A 697 8.20 25.14 -15.49
CA VAL A 697 8.44 23.72 -15.26
C VAL A 697 8.75 23.43 -13.78
N THR A 698 9.56 24.25 -13.14
CA THR A 698 9.91 24.07 -11.71
C THR A 698 8.77 24.39 -10.76
N GLN A 699 7.90 25.35 -11.10
CA GLN A 699 6.75 25.72 -10.29
C GLN A 699 5.50 24.86 -10.54
N GLU A 700 5.61 23.79 -11.34
CA GLU A 700 4.50 22.90 -11.70
C GLU A 700 3.34 23.60 -12.45
N ASN A 701 3.59 24.75 -13.11
CA ASN A 701 2.57 25.62 -13.72
C ASN A 701 2.83 25.89 -15.22
N PRO A 702 2.67 24.90 -16.12
CA PRO A 702 2.87 25.10 -17.56
C PRO A 702 1.86 26.05 -18.20
N GLU A 703 0.67 26.20 -17.59
CA GLU A 703 -0.38 27.10 -18.07
C GLU A 703 0.00 28.59 -18.02
N MET A 704 1.02 28.95 -17.23
CA MET A 704 1.49 30.34 -17.13
C MET A 704 2.46 30.74 -18.24
N LEU A 705 2.94 29.78 -19.04
CA LEU A 705 3.88 30.02 -20.13
C LEU A 705 3.37 31.07 -21.14
N PRO A 706 2.11 31.02 -21.64
CA PRO A 706 1.58 32.04 -22.53
C PRO A 706 1.48 33.42 -21.85
N THR A 707 1.11 33.46 -20.58
CA THR A 707 0.98 34.71 -19.81
C THR A 707 2.33 35.39 -19.64
N TYR A 708 3.39 34.65 -19.30
CA TYR A 708 4.73 35.21 -19.18
C TYR A 708 5.27 35.72 -20.53
N ILE A 709 5.01 35.00 -21.63
CA ILE A 709 5.38 35.45 -22.98
C ILE A 709 4.58 36.71 -23.38
N ALA A 710 3.28 36.77 -23.05
CA ALA A 710 2.46 37.95 -23.32
C ALA A 710 2.95 39.19 -22.55
N ILE A 711 3.38 39.02 -21.29
CA ILE A 711 3.97 40.10 -20.50
C ILE A 711 5.31 40.57 -21.11
N ASP A 712 6.20 39.65 -21.49
CA ASP A 712 7.47 40.01 -22.17
C ASP A 712 7.21 40.75 -23.49
N GLN A 713 6.25 40.28 -24.30
CA GLN A 713 5.86 40.94 -25.54
C GLN A 713 5.34 42.35 -25.28
N ALA A 714 4.44 42.53 -24.31
CA ALA A 714 3.87 43.84 -23.97
C ALA A 714 4.94 44.84 -23.52
N VAL A 715 5.91 44.39 -22.70
CA VAL A 715 7.01 45.23 -22.21
C VAL A 715 7.96 45.59 -23.34
N ARG A 716 8.32 44.66 -24.23
CA ARG A 716 9.20 44.98 -25.38
C ARG A 716 8.57 45.89 -26.41
N THR A 717 7.28 45.72 -26.68
CA THR A 717 6.55 46.64 -27.56
C THR A 717 6.44 48.03 -26.94
N LEU A 718 6.41 48.13 -25.61
CA LEU A 718 6.48 49.39 -24.89
C LEU A 718 7.89 50.02 -25.00
N GLU A 719 8.95 49.24 -24.80
CA GLU A 719 10.35 49.66 -24.99
C GLU A 719 10.62 50.18 -26.42
N GLN A 720 9.98 49.58 -27.43
CA GLN A 720 10.09 49.98 -28.83
C GLN A 720 9.20 51.19 -29.19
N THR A 721 8.34 51.67 -28.29
CA THR A 721 7.36 52.77 -28.50
C THR A 721 6.33 52.52 -29.62
N GLU A 722 6.10 51.25 -30.01
CA GLU A 722 5.20 50.85 -31.10
C GLU A 722 3.79 50.45 -30.62
N MET A 723 3.51 50.52 -29.31
CA MET A 723 2.22 50.13 -28.73
C MET A 723 1.07 51.04 -29.18
N CYS A 724 0.15 50.50 -29.98
CA CYS A 724 -1.08 51.18 -30.38
C CYS A 724 -2.31 50.77 -29.54
N GLU A 725 -2.28 49.59 -28.89
CA GLU A 725 -3.38 49.05 -28.09
C GLU A 725 -2.95 48.86 -26.63
N THR A 726 -3.75 49.35 -25.67
CA THR A 726 -3.42 49.35 -24.24
C THR A 726 -3.88 48.10 -23.48
N PHE A 727 -4.53 47.14 -24.15
CA PHE A 727 -5.14 45.97 -23.51
C PHE A 727 -4.12 45.05 -22.82
N ALA A 728 -2.97 44.79 -23.45
CA ALA A 728 -1.93 43.95 -22.86
C ALA A 728 -1.33 44.60 -21.59
N LEU A 729 -1.22 45.93 -21.57
CA LEU A 729 -0.74 46.69 -20.42
C LEU A 729 -1.74 46.66 -19.25
N TRP A 730 -3.05 46.66 -19.55
CA TRP A 730 -4.10 46.42 -18.55
C TRP A 730 -3.96 45.04 -17.90
N GLN A 731 -3.71 44.00 -18.69
CA GLN A 731 -3.51 42.64 -18.18
C GLN A 731 -2.28 42.56 -17.28
N MET A 732 -1.14 43.13 -17.71
CA MET A 732 0.08 43.20 -16.90
C MET A 732 -0.18 43.93 -15.57
N ARG A 733 -0.87 45.06 -15.62
CA ARG A 733 -1.23 45.83 -14.42
C ARG A 733 -2.10 45.03 -13.46
N LEU A 734 -3.12 44.33 -13.95
CA LEU A 734 -3.98 43.48 -13.13
C LEU A 734 -3.20 42.35 -12.46
N VAL A 735 -2.24 41.75 -13.16
CA VAL A 735 -1.35 40.73 -12.58
C VAL A 735 -0.50 41.33 -11.45
N LEU A 736 0.07 42.51 -11.64
CA LEU A 736 0.84 43.21 -10.59
C LEU A 736 -0.02 43.56 -9.38
N GLU A 737 -1.22 44.10 -9.59
CA GLU A 737 -2.15 44.46 -8.51
C GLU A 737 -2.65 43.22 -7.74
N LEU A 738 -2.86 42.09 -8.43
CA LEU A 738 -3.22 40.82 -7.80
C LEU A 738 -2.09 40.31 -6.90
N CYS A 739 -0.84 40.36 -7.37
CA CYS A 739 0.34 39.96 -6.61
C CYS A 739 0.61 40.88 -5.41
N GLU A 740 0.34 42.18 -5.52
CA GLU A 740 0.51 43.18 -4.45
C GLU A 740 -0.70 43.21 -3.47
N SER A 741 -1.76 42.43 -3.71
CA SER A 741 -2.98 42.45 -2.89
C SER A 741 -2.77 41.85 -1.49
N ARG A 742 -3.23 42.59 -0.47
CA ARG A 742 -3.20 42.20 0.95
C ARG A 742 -3.94 40.88 1.23
N VAL A 743 -4.95 40.54 0.42
CA VAL A 743 -5.74 39.31 0.57
C VAL A 743 -4.88 38.06 0.33
N LEU A 744 -3.93 38.15 -0.61
CA LEU A 744 -3.01 37.06 -0.91
C LEU A 744 -1.95 36.94 0.19
N GLN A 745 -1.42 38.07 0.66
CA GLN A 745 -0.45 38.14 1.76
C GLN A 745 -0.99 37.58 3.09
N HIS A 746 -2.29 37.75 3.36
CA HIS A 746 -2.92 37.18 4.56
C HIS A 746 -3.04 35.65 4.52
N ARG A 747 -3.47 35.07 3.39
CA ARG A 747 -3.57 33.60 3.24
C ARG A 747 -2.21 32.91 3.29
N LEU A 748 -1.15 33.60 2.86
CA LEU A 748 0.23 33.13 2.93
C LEU A 748 0.75 32.98 4.38
N ARG A 749 0.22 33.75 5.33
CA ARG A 749 0.62 33.68 6.75
C ARG A 749 -0.05 32.53 7.52
N GLU A 750 -1.24 32.09 7.09
CA GLU A 750 -2.03 31.05 7.77
C GLU A 750 -1.80 29.63 7.23
N GLY A 751 -1.25 29.48 6.02
CA GLY A 751 -0.98 28.17 5.40
C GLY A 751 0.33 27.53 5.87
N ALA A 752 0.27 26.52 6.74
CA ALA A 752 1.41 25.72 7.22
C ALA A 752 2.09 24.82 6.16
N GLN A 753 1.85 25.05 4.86
CA GLN A 753 2.55 24.39 3.76
C GLN A 753 2.93 25.47 2.75
N GLY A 754 4.23 25.74 2.61
CA GLY A 754 4.80 26.78 1.77
C GLY A 754 4.61 26.57 0.26
N ARG A 755 3.36 26.48 -0.22
CA ARG A 755 3.03 26.76 -1.60
C ARG A 755 3.00 28.28 -1.74
N GLY A 756 4.13 28.84 -2.15
CA GLY A 756 4.27 30.27 -2.46
C GLY A 756 3.28 30.71 -3.54
N LEU A 757 3.22 32.02 -3.80
CA LEU A 757 2.47 32.56 -4.94
C LEU A 757 2.69 31.71 -6.20
N LEU A 758 1.65 31.51 -7.02
CA LEU A 758 1.76 30.97 -8.39
C LEU A 758 2.76 31.75 -9.26
N LEU A 759 3.09 32.98 -8.82
CA LEU A 759 4.02 33.94 -9.36
C LEU A 759 4.93 34.42 -8.21
N SER A 760 5.80 33.56 -7.68
CA SER A 760 6.82 33.97 -6.68
C SER A 760 8.11 34.51 -7.33
N SER A 761 8.04 34.89 -8.60
CA SER A 761 9.18 35.06 -9.49
C SER A 761 9.78 36.46 -9.43
N GLU A 762 11.11 36.56 -9.54
CA GLU A 762 11.81 37.81 -9.84
C GLU A 762 11.49 38.35 -11.25
N PHE A 763 10.85 37.54 -12.11
CA PHE A 763 10.42 37.94 -13.43
C PHE A 763 9.43 39.11 -13.42
N LEU A 764 8.41 39.07 -12.56
CA LEU A 764 7.42 40.15 -12.48
C LEU A 764 8.04 41.49 -12.02
N PRO A 765 8.88 41.54 -10.97
CA PRO A 765 9.66 42.73 -10.63
C PRO A 765 10.57 43.23 -11.75
N VAL A 766 11.24 42.32 -12.49
CA VAL A 766 12.11 42.72 -13.63
C VAL A 766 11.28 43.38 -14.74
N MET A 767 10.14 42.78 -15.09
CA MET A 767 9.23 43.34 -16.11
C MET A 767 8.61 44.66 -15.66
N LYS A 768 8.23 44.77 -14.38
CA LYS A 768 7.76 46.01 -13.77
C LYS A 768 8.83 47.10 -13.86
N ASN A 769 10.08 46.80 -13.51
CA ASN A 769 11.17 47.77 -13.53
C ASN A 769 11.53 48.23 -14.96
N SER A 770 11.46 47.33 -15.94
CA SER A 770 11.64 47.71 -17.36
C SER A 770 10.51 48.64 -17.82
N ALA A 771 9.25 48.28 -17.58
CA ALA A 771 8.11 49.12 -17.93
C ALA A 771 8.14 50.49 -17.24
N ASP A 772 8.45 50.52 -15.94
CA ASP A 772 8.66 51.73 -15.17
C ASP A 772 9.78 52.59 -15.78
N GLY A 773 10.93 51.97 -16.12
CA GLY A 773 12.07 52.65 -16.72
C GLY A 773 11.75 53.28 -18.07
N THR A 774 11.03 52.58 -18.95
CA THR A 774 10.63 53.11 -20.27
C THR A 774 9.67 54.30 -20.11
N LEU A 775 8.66 54.18 -19.24
CA LEU A 775 7.69 55.25 -18.99
C LEU A 775 8.34 56.46 -18.33
N ASP A 776 9.31 56.25 -17.42
CA ASP A 776 10.06 57.32 -16.77
C ASP A 776 10.98 58.05 -17.76
N CYS A 777 11.65 57.34 -18.68
CA CYS A 777 12.40 57.96 -19.78
C CYS A 777 11.50 58.75 -20.75
N TRP A 778 10.31 58.23 -21.07
CA TRP A 778 9.35 58.97 -21.89
C TRP A 778 8.85 60.24 -21.18
N LEU A 779 8.64 60.17 -19.85
CA LEU A 779 8.19 61.29 -19.04
C LEU A 779 9.24 62.42 -18.97
N THR A 780 10.52 62.09 -18.87
CA THR A 780 11.60 63.10 -18.88
C THR A 780 11.62 63.88 -20.18
N ASP A 781 11.37 63.21 -21.30
CA ASP A 781 11.43 63.82 -22.63
C ASP A 781 10.14 64.59 -22.96
N ASN A 782 8.97 64.13 -22.49
CA ASN A 782 7.65 64.61 -22.93
C ASN A 782 6.74 65.18 -21.81
N SER A 783 7.35 65.71 -20.74
CA SER A 783 6.64 66.28 -19.57
C SER A 783 5.52 67.31 -19.87
N HIS A 784 5.61 68.02 -21.00
CA HIS A 784 4.63 69.03 -21.43
C HIS A 784 3.32 68.43 -21.97
N VAL A 785 3.36 67.21 -22.52
CA VAL A 785 2.21 66.49 -23.09
C VAL A 785 1.27 66.00 -21.99
N LEU A 786 1.84 65.53 -20.87
CA LEU A 786 1.04 65.12 -19.71
C LEU A 786 0.39 66.33 -19.02
N ARG A 787 1.10 67.48 -18.94
CA ARG A 787 0.52 68.72 -18.39
C ARG A 787 -0.64 69.24 -19.23
N SER A 788 -0.52 69.19 -20.55
CA SER A 788 -1.61 69.62 -21.46
C SER A 788 -2.82 68.69 -21.37
N TYR A 789 -2.62 67.37 -21.20
CA TYR A 789 -3.72 66.45 -20.92
C TYR A 789 -4.41 66.75 -19.58
N MET A 790 -3.66 67.02 -18.51
CA MET A 790 -4.24 67.35 -17.19
C MET A 790 -4.96 68.71 -17.16
N SER A 791 -4.54 69.67 -17.99
CA SER A 791 -5.18 70.99 -18.12
C SER A 791 -6.28 71.06 -19.18
N GLY A 792 -6.54 69.97 -19.92
CA GLY A 792 -7.58 69.89 -20.95
C GLY A 792 -7.24 70.60 -22.27
N GLN A 793 -5.96 70.85 -22.55
CA GLN A 793 -5.49 71.47 -23.80
C GLN A 793 -5.37 70.44 -24.94
N SER A 794 -5.56 70.88 -26.19
CA SER A 794 -5.53 70.01 -27.38
C SER A 794 -4.12 69.45 -27.64
N LEU A 795 -4.02 68.12 -27.75
CA LEU A 795 -2.79 67.41 -28.09
C LEU A 795 -2.59 67.37 -29.61
N THR A 796 -1.39 67.71 -30.08
CA THR A 796 -0.97 67.55 -31.49
C THR A 796 0.15 66.52 -31.54
N GLU A 797 -0.07 65.43 -32.30
CA GLU A 797 0.81 64.30 -32.66
C GLU A 797 0.28 62.93 -32.20
N ASP A 798 -0.06 62.07 -33.18
CA ASP A 798 -0.65 60.74 -32.96
C ASP A 798 0.28 59.79 -32.18
N MET A 799 1.60 59.86 -32.40
CA MET A 799 2.57 58.97 -31.73
C MET A 799 2.71 59.28 -30.22
N LEU A 800 2.63 60.55 -29.84
CA LEU A 800 2.67 60.96 -28.43
C LEU A 800 1.35 60.62 -27.71
N SER A 801 0.23 60.61 -28.44
CA SER A 801 -1.07 60.24 -27.89
C SER A 801 -1.15 58.76 -27.46
N ASN A 802 -0.50 57.86 -28.19
CA ASN A 802 -0.48 56.43 -27.90
C ASN A 802 0.32 56.10 -26.64
N MET A 803 1.51 56.69 -26.48
CA MET A 803 2.32 56.52 -25.26
C MET A 803 1.68 57.19 -24.05
N LEU A 804 0.99 58.32 -24.24
CA LEU A 804 0.20 58.95 -23.18
C LEU A 804 -0.94 58.03 -22.72
N ALA A 805 -1.66 57.36 -23.63
CA ALA A 805 -2.67 56.37 -23.26
C ALA A 805 -2.08 55.21 -22.44
N CYS A 806 -0.90 54.72 -22.81
CA CYS A 806 -0.17 53.69 -22.05
C CYS A 806 0.18 54.18 -20.63
N PHE A 807 0.68 55.41 -20.51
CA PHE A 807 1.02 56.04 -19.23
C PHE A 807 -0.19 56.18 -18.31
N LEU A 808 -1.33 56.65 -18.83
CA LEU A 808 -2.58 56.79 -18.07
C LEU A 808 -3.10 55.44 -17.56
N VAL A 809 -3.07 54.41 -18.40
CA VAL A 809 -3.55 53.06 -18.08
C VAL A 809 -2.69 52.41 -16.99
N TYR A 810 -1.37 52.45 -17.14
CA TYR A 810 -0.45 51.80 -16.19
C TYR A 810 -0.43 52.48 -14.81
N HIS A 811 -0.51 53.81 -14.79
CA HIS A 811 -0.52 54.61 -13.56
C HIS A 811 -1.91 54.85 -12.97
N SER A 812 -2.99 54.34 -13.60
CA SER A 812 -4.36 54.42 -13.08
C SER A 812 -4.90 55.85 -12.97
N ILE A 813 -4.53 56.73 -13.89
CA ILE A 813 -4.91 58.14 -13.80
C ILE A 813 -6.38 58.28 -14.25
N PRO A 814 -7.29 58.81 -13.39
CA PRO A 814 -8.71 58.92 -13.71
C PRO A 814 -8.98 59.95 -14.83
N CYS A 815 -10.18 59.87 -15.41
CA CYS A 815 -10.61 60.81 -16.46
C CYS A 815 -10.73 62.25 -15.95
N LEU A 816 -10.60 63.21 -16.87
CA LEU A 816 -10.59 64.65 -16.59
C LEU A 816 -11.79 65.11 -15.74
N SER A 817 -12.97 64.51 -15.92
CA SER A 817 -14.19 64.85 -15.15
C SER A 817 -14.14 64.48 -13.67
N LYS A 818 -13.37 63.45 -13.30
CA LYS A 818 -13.11 63.07 -11.90
C LYS A 818 -11.98 63.89 -11.28
N LEU A 819 -11.05 64.40 -12.09
CA LEU A 819 -9.95 65.28 -11.66
C LEU A 819 -10.40 66.73 -11.46
N SER A 820 -11.30 67.23 -12.31
CA SER A 820 -11.88 68.58 -12.21
C SER A 820 -12.79 68.76 -11.00
N ALA A 821 -13.42 67.67 -10.53
CA ALA A 821 -14.25 67.67 -9.31
C ALA A 821 -13.44 67.92 -8.02
N THR A 822 -12.11 67.76 -8.07
CA THR A 822 -11.22 67.83 -6.90
C THR A 822 -10.41 69.13 -6.74
N HIS A 823 -10.63 70.17 -7.57
CA HIS A 823 -9.90 71.45 -7.56
C HIS A 823 -8.39 71.30 -7.29
N LEU A 824 -7.65 70.83 -8.31
CA LEU A 824 -6.19 70.63 -8.27
C LEU A 824 -5.38 71.94 -8.38
N GLU A 825 -6.00 73.04 -8.80
CA GLU A 825 -5.36 74.36 -8.92
C GLU A 825 -5.24 75.01 -7.53
N GLY A 826 -4.15 74.74 -6.80
CA GLY A 826 -3.81 75.45 -5.57
C GLY A 826 -3.02 74.69 -4.49
N SER A 827 -2.68 73.41 -4.69
CA SER A 827 -1.92 72.62 -3.70
C SER A 827 -0.46 73.07 -3.63
N THR A 828 0.01 73.46 -2.45
CA THR A 828 1.38 73.97 -2.21
C THR A 828 2.35 72.94 -1.63
N SER A 829 1.86 71.74 -1.23
CA SER A 829 2.67 70.71 -0.59
C SER A 829 2.33 69.27 -1.03
N PHE A 830 3.33 68.39 -1.12
CA PHE A 830 3.19 66.99 -1.53
C PHE A 830 2.24 66.14 -0.64
N PRO A 831 2.18 66.31 0.70
CA PRO A 831 1.24 65.57 1.54
C PRO A 831 -0.24 65.89 1.27
N GLU A 832 -0.55 67.14 0.93
CA GLU A 832 -1.91 67.57 0.58
C GLU A 832 -2.37 66.93 -0.74
N LEU A 833 -1.46 66.81 -1.70
CA LEU A 833 -1.67 66.06 -2.94
C LEU A 833 -1.90 64.57 -2.65
N LEU A 834 -1.09 63.95 -1.78
CA LEU A 834 -1.23 62.54 -1.44
C LEU A 834 -2.60 62.21 -0.83
N LEU A 835 -3.12 63.06 0.05
CA LEU A 835 -4.47 62.92 0.63
C LEU A 835 -5.57 63.03 -0.44
N LYS A 836 -5.53 64.08 -1.28
CA LYS A 836 -6.51 64.31 -2.35
C LYS A 836 -6.52 63.18 -3.38
N PHE A 837 -5.35 62.67 -3.75
CA PHE A 837 -5.22 61.57 -4.71
C PHE A 837 -5.49 60.18 -4.11
N SER A 838 -5.31 59.98 -2.80
CA SER A 838 -5.72 58.74 -2.13
C SER A 838 -7.24 58.54 -2.17
N GLN A 839 -8.02 59.62 -2.09
CA GLN A 839 -9.49 59.59 -2.22
C GLN A 839 -9.93 59.22 -3.64
N LEU A 840 -9.09 59.49 -4.65
CA LEU A 840 -9.31 59.13 -6.05
C LEU A 840 -8.84 57.70 -6.39
N GLY A 841 -8.27 56.97 -5.43
CA GLY A 841 -7.78 55.60 -5.62
C GLY A 841 -6.51 55.49 -6.45
N ILE A 842 -5.72 56.57 -6.58
CA ILE A 842 -4.46 56.54 -7.33
C ILE A 842 -3.36 55.90 -6.48
N PRO A 843 -2.60 54.92 -7.01
CA PRO A 843 -1.50 54.32 -6.28
C PRO A 843 -0.35 55.31 -6.08
N VAL A 844 0.31 55.26 -4.92
CA VAL A 844 1.41 56.18 -4.53
C VAL A 844 2.55 56.19 -5.56
N ARG A 845 2.77 55.08 -6.29
CA ARG A 845 3.75 54.95 -7.38
C ARG A 845 3.54 55.95 -8.52
N ALA A 846 2.29 56.30 -8.81
CA ALA A 846 1.94 57.27 -9.84
C ALA A 846 2.09 58.70 -9.31
N LEU A 847 1.72 58.91 -8.05
CA LEU A 847 1.86 60.20 -7.37
C LEU A 847 3.31 60.68 -7.30
N LEU A 848 4.25 59.77 -7.02
CA LEU A 848 5.68 60.08 -6.94
C LEU A 848 6.20 60.68 -8.27
N ARG A 849 5.68 60.20 -9.40
CA ARG A 849 6.05 60.63 -10.76
C ARG A 849 5.34 61.90 -11.21
N LEU A 850 4.12 62.14 -10.70
CA LEU A 850 3.33 63.34 -10.99
C LEU A 850 3.74 64.55 -10.13
N GLY A 851 4.34 64.32 -8.96
CA GLY A 851 4.70 65.37 -8.02
C GLY A 851 5.61 66.49 -8.59
N PRO A 852 6.69 66.17 -9.34
CA PRO A 852 7.55 67.20 -9.95
C PRO A 852 6.83 68.06 -11.00
N LEU A 853 5.79 67.52 -11.63
CA LEU A 853 5.05 68.17 -12.72
C LEU A 853 3.97 69.13 -12.22
N LEU A 854 3.41 68.86 -11.04
CA LEU A 854 2.32 69.62 -10.43
C LEU A 854 2.79 70.72 -9.47
N LEU A 855 3.93 70.53 -8.78
CA LEU A 855 4.42 71.45 -7.73
C LEU A 855 5.49 72.45 -8.21
N GLY A 856 6.07 72.24 -9.40
CA GLY A 856 7.26 72.98 -9.85
C GLY A 856 8.51 72.63 -9.02
N THR A 857 9.68 72.79 -9.63
CA THR A 857 10.96 72.30 -9.09
C THR A 857 11.35 72.88 -7.72
N ALA A 858 10.75 73.98 -7.26
CA ALA A 858 11.07 74.62 -5.98
C ALA A 858 10.33 74.03 -4.75
N GLY A 859 9.13 73.45 -4.93
CA GLY A 859 8.33 72.86 -3.83
C GLY A 859 8.56 71.36 -3.60
N PHE A 860 9.25 70.69 -4.53
CA PHE A 860 9.44 69.25 -4.51
C PHE A 860 10.58 68.81 -3.55
N TRP A 861 11.70 69.56 -3.51
CA TRP A 861 12.85 69.21 -2.67
C TRP A 861 12.59 69.34 -1.16
N THR A 862 11.72 70.27 -0.74
CA THR A 862 11.33 70.43 0.67
C THR A 862 10.42 69.30 1.15
N GLY A 863 9.58 68.72 0.26
CA GLY A 863 8.74 67.57 0.55
C GLY A 863 9.48 66.22 0.48
N GLN A 864 10.47 66.08 -0.41
CA GLN A 864 11.23 64.84 -0.61
C GLN A 864 12.17 64.53 0.56
N LEU A 865 12.74 65.55 1.21
CA LEU A 865 13.50 65.38 2.46
C LEU A 865 12.61 64.88 3.62
N ALA A 866 11.37 65.37 3.72
CA ALA A 866 10.41 64.93 4.73
C ALA A 866 9.91 63.50 4.47
N LEU A 867 9.65 63.13 3.21
CA LEU A 867 9.22 61.77 2.85
C LEU A 867 10.36 60.75 2.94
N SER A 868 11.59 61.11 2.56
CA SER A 868 12.78 60.27 2.77
C SER A 868 12.99 59.99 4.25
N PHE A 869 12.70 60.96 5.13
CA PHE A 869 12.75 60.77 6.58
C PHE A 869 11.66 59.82 7.09
N VAL A 870 10.44 59.91 6.56
CA VAL A 870 9.30 59.04 6.95
C VAL A 870 9.43 57.61 6.40
N LEU A 871 9.89 57.45 5.15
CA LEU A 871 10.18 56.13 4.55
C LEU A 871 11.36 55.43 5.22
N SER A 872 12.38 56.18 5.68
CA SER A 872 13.48 55.62 6.47
C SER A 872 13.02 55.09 7.83
N ILE A 873 11.96 55.66 8.40
CA ILE A 873 11.36 55.18 9.66
C ILE A 873 10.47 53.96 9.42
N SER A 874 9.75 53.87 8.31
CA SER A 874 8.97 52.67 7.95
C SER A 874 9.85 51.46 7.60
N LEU A 875 11.01 51.66 6.96
CA LEU A 875 11.96 50.58 6.67
C LEU A 875 12.64 49.98 7.93
N VAL A 876 12.58 50.69 9.07
CA VAL A 876 13.15 50.24 10.35
C VAL A 876 12.09 49.57 11.25
N PHE A 877 10.79 49.75 10.98
CA PHE A 877 9.69 49.20 11.78
C PHE A 877 8.60 48.55 10.90
N ASP A 878 8.92 47.41 10.28
CA ASP A 878 8.01 46.64 9.41
C ASP A 878 6.97 45.77 10.16
N ASP A 879 6.78 45.96 11.47
CA ASP A 879 5.98 45.06 12.31
C ASP A 879 4.91 45.77 13.19
N VAL A 880 4.14 46.72 12.65
CA VAL A 880 2.91 47.21 13.33
C VAL A 880 1.80 47.55 12.31
N PRO A 881 0.55 47.06 12.48
CA PRO A 881 -0.54 47.29 11.54
C PRO A 881 -1.08 48.74 11.59
N THR A 882 -1.36 49.31 10.41
CA THR A 882 -1.89 50.67 10.24
C THR A 882 -3.38 50.77 10.60
N ILE A 883 -3.68 51.59 11.60
CA ILE A 883 -5.02 52.01 12.05
C ILE A 883 -5.57 53.10 11.10
N ARG A 884 -6.89 53.09 10.86
CA ARG A 884 -7.60 54.05 9.99
C ARG A 884 -7.43 55.50 10.47
N LEU A 885 -7.21 56.42 9.53
CA LEU A 885 -6.85 57.83 9.71
C LEU A 885 -8.04 58.81 9.84
N ASN A 886 -9.26 58.34 10.10
CA ASN A 886 -10.44 59.21 10.10
C ASN A 886 -10.81 59.84 11.46
N ASP A 887 -10.13 59.49 12.56
CA ASP A 887 -10.49 59.96 13.93
C ASP A 887 -9.39 60.75 14.65
N ILE A 888 -8.39 61.31 13.95
CA ILE A 888 -7.30 62.07 14.60
C ILE A 888 -7.37 63.54 14.21
N GLU A 889 -8.42 64.21 14.67
CA GLU A 889 -8.41 65.67 14.80
C GLU A 889 -7.74 66.05 16.15
N ILE A 890 -6.80 66.99 16.06
CA ILE A 890 -6.30 67.85 17.17
C ILE A 890 -5.41 67.16 18.23
N ARG A 891 -4.10 66.99 17.93
CA ARG A 891 -3.01 66.97 18.95
C ARG A 891 -1.57 66.95 18.40
N TRP A 892 -1.26 67.67 17.30
CA TRP A 892 0.09 67.65 16.71
C TRP A 892 1.03 68.81 17.10
N MET A 893 0.64 69.70 18.03
CA MET A 893 1.49 70.84 18.42
C MET A 893 2.38 70.61 19.66
N SER A 894 2.25 69.52 20.41
CA SER A 894 3.06 69.30 21.63
C SER A 894 4.05 68.13 21.58
N ALA A 895 4.03 67.30 20.53
CA ALA A 895 4.95 66.16 20.39
C ALA A 895 6.27 66.51 19.67
N GLY A 896 6.33 67.63 18.94
CA GLY A 896 7.52 68.05 18.20
C GLY A 896 8.70 68.46 19.09
N VAL A 897 8.45 68.96 20.30
CA VAL A 897 9.52 69.47 21.20
C VAL A 897 10.22 68.33 21.96
N LEU A 898 9.51 67.24 22.26
CA LEU A 898 10.07 66.08 22.97
C LEU A 898 10.91 65.16 22.06
N LEU A 899 10.60 65.10 20.76
CA LEU A 899 11.38 64.29 19.81
C LEU A 899 12.70 64.97 19.41
N LEU A 900 12.73 66.30 19.35
CA LEU A 900 13.95 67.10 19.12
C LEU A 900 14.98 66.90 20.23
N GLN A 901 14.55 66.76 21.49
CA GLN A 901 15.44 66.48 22.63
C GLN A 901 16.02 65.05 22.64
N MET A 902 15.32 64.06 22.06
CA MET A 902 15.87 62.69 21.94
C MET A 902 16.88 62.57 20.78
N ILE A 903 16.69 63.35 19.71
CA ILE A 903 17.59 63.37 18.55
C ILE A 903 18.94 64.03 18.90
N ASP A 904 18.96 65.08 19.73
CA ASP A 904 20.22 65.67 20.22
C ASP A 904 21.06 64.69 21.07
N ILE A 905 20.42 63.78 21.82
CA ILE A 905 21.11 62.77 22.62
C ILE A 905 21.68 61.64 21.73
N MET A 906 20.96 61.23 20.68
CA MET A 906 21.44 60.20 19.74
C MET A 906 22.54 60.70 18.80
N ILE A 907 22.48 61.95 18.35
CA ILE A 907 23.54 62.56 17.52
C ILE A 907 24.85 62.68 18.34
N SER A 908 24.76 62.96 19.65
CA SER A 908 25.94 63.03 20.51
C SER A 908 26.62 61.67 20.77
N VAL A 909 25.92 60.55 20.58
CA VAL A 909 26.47 59.18 20.76
C VAL A 909 27.07 58.61 19.46
N CYS A 910 26.51 58.94 18.29
CA CYS A 910 27.05 58.50 17.01
C CYS A 910 28.34 59.24 16.58
N VAL A 911 28.52 60.50 17.00
CA VAL A 911 29.70 61.31 16.65
C VAL A 911 30.99 60.83 17.36
N VAL A 912 30.90 60.10 18.48
CA VAL A 912 32.07 59.56 19.20
C VAL A 912 32.57 58.23 18.60
N ILE A 913 31.72 57.49 17.89
CA ILE A 913 32.04 56.13 17.42
C ILE A 913 32.65 56.11 16.01
N TYR A 914 32.46 57.15 15.19
CA TYR A 914 32.92 57.20 13.79
C TYR A 914 34.17 58.06 13.51
N MET A 915 34.79 58.66 14.53
CA MET A 915 36.00 59.47 14.37
C MET A 915 37.22 58.85 15.09
N LEU A 916 37.71 57.72 14.58
CA LEU A 916 39.17 57.47 14.57
C LEU A 916 39.56 56.46 13.48
N PRO A 917 40.55 56.77 12.61
CA PRO A 917 40.59 56.27 11.25
C PRO A 917 41.66 55.19 11.01
N ALA A 918 41.51 54.56 9.83
CA ALA A 918 42.46 53.68 9.18
C ALA A 918 43.94 54.09 9.29
N LYS A 919 44.79 53.11 9.58
CA LYS A 919 46.21 53.13 9.21
C LYS A 919 46.73 51.70 9.03
N LEU A 920 47.33 51.46 7.86
CA LEU A 920 48.10 50.28 7.40
C LEU A 920 47.25 49.05 7.00
N ASN A 921 47.36 48.46 5.80
CA ASN A 921 48.59 48.26 5.04
C ASN A 921 48.40 48.14 3.52
N HIS A 922 49.35 48.73 2.82
CA HIS A 922 49.70 48.46 1.43
C HIS A 922 50.42 47.10 1.33
N LYS A 923 49.95 46.26 0.40
CA LYS A 923 50.73 45.44 -0.56
C LYS A 923 51.83 44.45 -0.08
N LEU A 924 51.61 43.20 -0.55
CA LEU A 924 52.53 42.29 -1.28
C LEU A 924 53.17 41.09 -0.56
N TYR A 925 52.83 39.90 -1.12
CA TYR A 925 53.58 38.64 -1.25
C TYR A 925 54.05 37.89 0.01
N SER A 926 53.57 36.65 0.21
CA SER A 926 54.17 35.42 -0.36
C SER A 926 53.62 34.15 0.32
N PHE A 927 53.45 33.10 -0.48
CA PHE A 927 53.56 31.65 -0.21
C PHE A 927 53.42 31.16 1.25
N GLY A 928 52.60 30.17 1.61
CA GLY A 928 51.99 29.10 0.85
C GLY A 928 52.00 27.82 1.69
N THR A 929 50.85 27.13 1.71
CA THR A 929 50.66 25.69 2.00
C THR A 929 50.64 25.23 3.49
N PRO A 930 50.10 24.03 3.81
CA PRO A 930 48.66 23.83 3.94
C PRO A 930 48.25 22.89 5.12
N THR A 931 46.95 22.60 5.18
CA THR A 931 46.35 21.30 5.54
C THR A 931 46.22 20.78 7.00
N TRP A 932 44.93 20.57 7.36
CA TRP A 932 44.31 19.35 7.90
C TRP A 932 44.31 19.03 9.42
N HIS A 933 43.07 18.93 9.92
CA HIS A 933 42.47 17.84 10.70
C HIS A 933 42.91 17.52 12.15
N ASN A 934 41.86 17.22 12.93
CA ASN A 934 41.80 16.55 14.23
C ASN A 934 42.16 17.42 15.43
N ALA A 935 41.42 17.45 16.54
CA ALA A 935 40.18 16.82 16.98
C ALA A 935 39.78 17.67 18.21
N LEU A 936 38.51 18.06 18.39
CA LEU A 936 37.55 17.31 19.21
C LEU A 936 38.15 16.91 20.57
N ILE A 937 37.63 17.50 21.65
CA ILE A 937 37.23 16.85 22.92
C ILE A 937 36.97 17.91 24.00
N ALA A 938 35.80 17.76 24.64
CA ALA A 938 35.42 18.09 26.03
C ALA A 938 35.86 19.45 26.59
N ALA A 939 34.93 20.34 26.93
CA ALA A 939 34.26 20.31 28.24
C ALA A 939 35.23 20.01 29.38
N ASP A 940 35.80 21.04 30.01
CA ASP A 940 35.70 21.22 31.46
C ASP A 940 36.51 22.42 31.97
N PHE A 941 36.03 22.94 33.11
CA PHE A 941 36.82 23.61 34.16
C PHE A 941 37.46 24.96 33.80
N GLN A 942 36.79 26.09 34.05
CA GLN A 942 36.55 26.66 35.38
C GLN A 942 37.84 26.99 36.17
N LEU A 943 38.53 28.06 35.73
CA LEU A 943 39.28 28.96 36.60
C LEU A 943 38.31 29.99 37.21
N ARG A 944 37.60 29.57 38.27
CA ARG A 944 37.28 30.46 39.40
C ARG A 944 38.57 30.66 40.22
N ILE A 945 38.49 31.48 41.28
CA ILE A 945 39.33 31.46 42.50
C ILE A 945 40.45 32.54 42.43
N GLN A 946 40.46 33.66 43.17
CA GLN A 946 39.98 33.98 44.52
C GLN A 946 39.89 35.52 44.70
N PHE A 947 38.73 36.13 44.98
CA PHE A 947 38.09 36.19 46.30
C PHE A 947 38.27 34.95 47.18
N PHE A 948 39.27 35.05 48.06
CA PHE A 948 39.60 34.17 49.16
C PHE A 948 39.13 34.84 50.48
N SER A 949 38.66 34.01 51.40
CA SER A 949 38.89 34.06 52.86
C SER A 949 38.48 35.30 53.66
N GLN A 950 37.47 35.13 54.51
CA GLN A 950 37.57 34.67 55.92
C GLN A 950 36.24 33.95 56.21
N SER A 951 36.11 32.72 56.71
CA SER A 951 36.94 31.79 57.48
C SER A 951 36.37 30.37 57.25
N PHE A 952 37.18 29.38 56.89
CA PHE A 952 37.67 28.32 57.79
C PHE A 952 36.57 27.40 58.37
N VAL A 953 36.60 26.09 58.01
CA VAL A 953 36.81 24.95 58.94
C VAL A 953 36.41 23.59 58.29
N LEU A 954 37.42 22.70 58.17
CA LEU A 954 37.44 21.21 58.15
C LEU A 954 36.85 20.43 56.95
N CYS A 955 37.72 19.80 56.13
CA CYS A 955 38.18 18.39 56.19
C CYS A 955 37.08 17.39 55.82
N LYS A 956 37.08 16.75 54.63
CA LYS A 956 37.96 15.64 54.21
C LYS A 956 37.97 14.51 55.24
N LEU A 957 37.22 13.43 54.97
CA LEU A 957 37.62 12.01 55.08
C LEU A 957 36.41 11.07 55.18
N GLN A 958 36.51 10.00 54.40
CA GLN A 958 36.11 8.62 54.70
C GLN A 958 34.65 8.17 54.69
N ASP A 959 34.47 7.17 53.82
CA ASP A 959 33.88 5.87 54.10
C ASP A 959 32.39 5.77 54.47
N SER A 960 31.72 5.02 53.60
CA SER A 960 30.90 3.87 53.95
C SER A 960 29.40 4.05 54.16
N ASN A 961 28.69 3.26 53.35
CA ASN A 961 27.58 2.41 53.73
C ASN A 961 26.14 2.96 53.85
N PHE A 962 25.26 2.02 53.48
CA PHE A 962 23.82 1.92 53.68
C PHE A 962 22.94 2.78 52.77
N ALA A 963 22.35 2.24 51.70
CA ALA A 963 21.35 1.18 51.60
C ALA A 963 19.90 1.69 51.67
N HIS A 964 19.16 1.18 50.70
CA HIS A 964 17.77 0.73 50.78
C HIS A 964 16.62 1.74 50.86
N HIS A 965 15.72 1.50 49.91
CA HIS A 965 14.27 1.33 50.03
C HIS A 965 13.38 2.37 49.34
N SER A 966 12.88 1.94 48.17
CA SER A 966 11.45 1.81 47.80
C SER A 966 10.52 2.92 48.28
N THR A 967 9.79 3.61 47.39
CA THR A 967 8.58 3.03 46.77
C THR A 967 8.05 4.01 45.72
N PHE A 968 8.14 3.64 44.44
CA PHE A 968 7.28 4.20 43.39
C PHE A 968 6.22 3.13 43.10
N LYS A 969 4.97 3.36 43.55
CA LYS A 969 3.82 2.56 43.15
C LYS A 969 2.58 3.45 43.04
N LYS A 970 2.17 3.63 41.77
CA LYS A 970 0.81 3.59 41.19
C LYS A 970 -0.28 4.52 41.75
N PHE A 971 -0.95 5.24 40.84
CA PHE A 971 -2.41 5.23 40.61
C PHE A 971 -2.67 6.03 39.30
N THR A 972 -2.84 5.45 38.10
CA THR A 972 -4.01 4.75 37.51
C THR A 972 -5.38 5.38 37.78
N THR A 973 -5.92 6.00 36.73
CA THR A 973 -7.23 5.75 36.09
C THR A 973 -8.48 5.47 36.94
N PHE A 974 -9.59 6.07 36.48
CA PHE A 974 -10.97 5.53 36.30
C PHE A 974 -12.12 6.43 36.79
N ARG A 975 -13.01 6.67 35.82
CA ARG A 975 -14.37 7.24 35.87
C ARG A 975 -15.29 6.52 36.88
N GLN A 976 -16.25 7.24 37.48
CA GLN A 976 -17.70 7.09 37.24
C GLN A 976 -18.57 7.97 38.18
N ASN A 977 -19.77 8.35 37.67
CA ASN A 977 -21.02 8.78 38.34
C ASN A 977 -21.35 10.28 38.57
N ILE A 978 -22.14 10.87 37.62
CA ILE A 978 -23.58 11.32 37.71
C ILE A 978 -24.08 11.78 39.11
N PRO A 979 -24.85 12.91 39.30
CA PRO A 979 -26.15 13.17 38.63
C PRO A 979 -26.60 14.60 38.22
N TRP A 980 -27.44 14.61 37.17
CA TRP A 980 -28.74 15.30 36.92
C TRP A 980 -29.01 16.70 37.47
N ILE A 981 -29.48 17.61 36.58
CA ILE A 981 -30.85 18.18 36.59
C ILE A 981 -31.15 18.83 35.21
N HIS A 982 -32.35 18.51 34.71
CA HIS A 982 -33.00 19.00 33.49
C HIS A 982 -33.36 20.49 33.56
N LEU A 983 -33.45 21.14 32.39
CA LEU A 983 -34.63 21.94 31.99
C LEU A 983 -34.55 22.38 30.51
N ALA A 984 -35.63 22.11 29.80
CA ALA A 984 -36.10 22.76 28.58
C ALA A 984 -37.63 22.99 28.79
N PRO A 985 -38.41 23.67 27.92
CA PRO A 985 -38.09 24.44 26.71
C PRO A 985 -38.93 25.77 26.52
N HIS A 986 -38.73 26.44 25.36
CA HIS A 986 -39.66 27.28 24.57
C HIS A 986 -40.26 28.61 25.11
N ASN A 987 -40.02 29.74 24.42
CA ASN A 987 -40.92 30.31 23.40
C ASN A 987 -40.43 31.63 22.77
N VAL A 988 -40.95 31.88 21.56
CA VAL A 988 -40.71 32.96 20.60
C VAL A 988 -41.51 34.23 20.96
N THR A 989 -41.01 35.44 20.67
CA THR A 989 -41.63 36.53 19.84
C THR A 989 -40.95 37.90 20.04
N GLU A 990 -40.60 38.52 18.91
CA GLU A 990 -40.63 39.94 18.48
C GLU A 990 -40.70 41.12 19.49
N GLY A 991 -39.95 42.20 19.18
CA GLY A 991 -40.40 43.58 19.40
C GLY A 991 -39.46 44.55 20.13
N ASP A 992 -38.88 45.49 19.36
CA ASP A 992 -38.63 46.92 19.62
C ASP A 992 -37.62 47.46 20.67
N GLU A 993 -36.67 48.23 20.09
CA GLU A 993 -36.10 49.54 20.42
C GLU A 993 -35.97 50.11 21.87
N GLN A 994 -34.72 50.55 22.10
CA GLN A 994 -34.25 51.75 22.81
C GLN A 994 -34.15 51.83 24.35
N ALA A 995 -32.88 51.75 24.79
CA ALA A 995 -32.14 52.75 25.58
C ALA A 995 -31.88 52.55 27.09
N GLN A 996 -30.62 52.90 27.45
CA GLN A 996 -30.04 53.26 28.74
C GLN A 996 -29.35 52.17 29.63
N LEU A 997 -28.01 52.14 29.53
CA LEU A 997 -26.93 52.26 30.57
C LEU A 997 -27.20 51.81 32.04
N PRO A 998 -26.18 51.57 32.92
CA PRO A 998 -24.73 51.33 32.75
C PRO A 998 -24.19 50.18 33.67
N ASN A 999 -22.86 50.08 33.72
CA ASN A 999 -22.01 49.48 34.77
C ASN A 999 -21.50 48.04 34.59
N LYS A 1000 -20.17 47.99 34.43
CA LYS A 1000 -19.24 47.26 35.31
C LYS A 1000 -19.74 45.89 35.75
N ILE A 1001 -19.25 44.86 35.09
CA ILE A 1001 -18.57 43.66 35.64
C ILE A 1001 -18.33 42.80 34.40
N LEU A 1002 -17.22 43.03 33.68
CA LEU A 1002 -16.54 42.06 32.80
C LEU A 1002 -15.30 42.62 32.07
N CYS A 1003 -14.81 43.82 32.40
CA CYS A 1003 -13.49 44.31 31.94
C CYS A 1003 -12.34 44.05 32.95
N GLY A 1004 -12.58 43.25 33.99
CA GLY A 1004 -11.61 43.03 35.08
C GLY A 1004 -10.58 41.93 34.85
N CYS A 1005 -10.76 41.03 33.89
CA CYS A 1005 -9.87 39.86 33.74
C CYS A 1005 -8.99 39.87 32.48
N LEU A 1006 -9.18 40.83 31.56
CA LEU A 1006 -8.35 40.96 30.34
C LEU A 1006 -7.25 42.04 30.45
N ILE A 1007 -7.32 42.92 31.45
CA ILE A 1007 -6.35 44.01 31.65
C ILE A 1007 -5.12 43.57 32.48
N GLN A 1008 -5.17 42.39 33.11
CA GLN A 1008 -4.09 41.91 33.99
C GLN A 1008 -3.01 41.06 33.28
N TYR A 1009 -3.26 40.57 32.06
CA TYR A 1009 -2.26 39.85 31.26
C TYR A 1009 -1.45 40.76 30.31
N VAL A 1010 -2.03 41.88 29.87
CA VAL A 1010 -1.36 42.82 28.95
C VAL A 1010 -0.34 43.71 29.67
N PHE A 1011 -0.54 44.00 30.96
CA PHE A 1011 0.41 44.81 31.75
C PHE A 1011 1.69 44.05 32.17
N ILE A 1012 1.65 42.72 32.29
CA ILE A 1012 2.80 41.90 32.69
C ILE A 1012 3.76 41.65 31.52
N TRP A 1013 3.26 41.65 30.28
CA TRP A 1013 4.10 41.49 29.09
C TRP A 1013 4.85 42.78 28.71
N ILE A 1014 4.28 43.95 29.04
CA ILE A 1014 4.86 45.27 28.73
C ILE A 1014 5.96 45.69 29.74
N GLN A 1015 5.96 45.16 30.98
CA GLN A 1015 7.07 45.41 31.92
C GLN A 1015 8.34 44.56 31.67
N LEU A 1016 8.24 43.41 30.99
CA LEU A 1016 9.39 42.51 30.77
C LEU A 1016 10.22 42.82 29.52
N ARG A 1017 9.69 43.57 28.54
CA ARG A 1017 10.45 43.97 27.34
C ARG A 1017 11.30 45.22 27.53
N CYS A 1018 10.99 46.05 28.55
CA CYS A 1018 11.82 47.20 28.93
C CYS A 1018 13.07 46.83 29.75
N PHE A 1019 13.25 45.57 30.15
CA PHE A 1019 14.42 45.10 30.93
C PHE A 1019 15.53 44.43 30.09
N TYR A 1020 15.37 44.32 28.76
CA TYR A 1020 16.35 43.64 27.89
C TYR A 1020 16.93 44.52 26.76
N THR A 1021 16.69 45.83 26.77
CA THR A 1021 17.45 46.82 25.98
C THR A 1021 18.11 47.86 26.87
N ALA A 1022 18.70 47.38 27.96
CA ALA A 1022 19.72 48.06 28.77
C ALA A 1022 20.62 46.99 29.41
N PHE A 1023 21.18 46.11 28.57
CA PHE A 1023 22.35 45.28 28.86
C PHE A 1023 23.06 44.92 27.55
#